data_AF-A0A421JV10-F1
#
_entry.id   AF-A0A421JV10-F1
#
_cell.length_a   1.000
_cell.length_b   1.000
_cell.length_c   1.000
_cell.angle_alpha   90.00
_cell.angle_beta   90.00
_cell.angle_gamma   90.00
#
_symmetry.space_group_name_H-M   'P 1'
#
loop_
_entity.id
_entity.type
_entity.pdbx_description
1 polymer ?
#
loop_
_entity_poly.entity_id
_entity_poly.type
_entity_poly.pdbx_seq_one_letter_code
_entity_poly.pdbx_strand_id
1 'polypeptide(L)'
;MLLYIILFALLLLTTARVNQENQTLEETIGTSIFKNITESTLSVYDDPMDKIYGVNIGGWLLTEPWITPSLYDNIYKLFGIMPKDEYSLNLFLGNKELAKEYFQNHWKGFYTEVDFKEISKMGLNLVRIPIGYWAFELLPNDPYCQGQEQYLDLAIGWAEKYGLKVQIGLHGLPGSQNGFDNSGLTTPSPQWLSQDFNIELSHKIIEYIFTKYGSNPTIHSIQVVNEPLGPVLDKKKLVDFYTFCLNLAIVKKISAKLVFHDAFLDMEAWKNFYPGKFILDHHFYEVFTEWQLNLDLNGHLANVQVQGERLSKTGHRSIVGEFSGALTDCTRYLNGIGNGARWDGTYLLGAKGSCQGRDDPTNLKFKHETMVFLKEQFYTYENKGAGWIFWCFKTESSLDWDFKKLYELKMLPVPLYLGRDVSKFEIKSDVPELEVARTNDSISRPSNDRHKSGGNTCKFNPLVVFILLGLAGIKKKSTLRDKSKKTNIASKITQFKHESNDTYHENPMLKLAKISKKEKQQTKTNNFTTKLMNKVTFNTSNNLSKSSIRRKKRRDKEQLKPKMDELFSSLPEVTTTDKATTKIVTSSGTSGGASEGYIKSSKSKLNKPNPTKSTGFTQILKNEHKNFNNVLKNPQFRTSPFDALRNAIQQNMK
;
A
#
# COMPACT_ATOMS: atom_id res chain seq x y z
N MET A 1 -47.83 25.29 23.81
CA MET A 1 -46.99 25.35 22.59
C MET A 1 -45.88 26.40 22.72
N LEU A 2 -46.19 27.70 22.92
CA LEU A 2 -45.20 28.80 23.01
C LEU A 2 -43.94 28.49 23.85
N LEU A 3 -44.10 27.93 25.06
CA LEU A 3 -42.98 27.65 25.97
C LEU A 3 -41.89 26.74 25.36
N TYR A 4 -42.29 25.79 24.52
CA TYR A 4 -41.37 24.88 23.82
C TYR A 4 -40.56 25.58 22.72
N ILE A 5 -41.18 26.55 22.03
CA ILE A 5 -40.53 27.34 20.98
C ILE A 5 -39.47 28.25 21.60
N ILE A 6 -39.78 28.87 22.75
CA ILE A 6 -38.85 29.70 23.52
C ILE A 6 -37.65 28.88 24.00
N LEU A 7 -37.88 27.70 24.60
CA LEU A 7 -36.81 26.80 25.02
C LEU A 7 -35.91 26.34 23.86
N PHE A 8 -36.48 26.05 22.69
CA PHE A 8 -35.71 25.64 21.51
C PHE A 8 -34.89 26.80 20.93
N ALA A 9 -35.44 28.03 20.93
CA ALA A 9 -34.72 29.22 20.50
C ALA A 9 -33.54 29.57 21.43
N LEU A 10 -33.72 29.45 22.76
CA LEU A 10 -32.64 29.63 23.73
C LEU A 10 -31.53 28.58 23.56
N LEU A 11 -31.87 27.32 23.28
CA LEU A 11 -30.89 26.26 23.02
C LEU A 11 -30.07 26.53 21.74
N LEU A 12 -30.72 27.01 20.68
CA LEU A 12 -30.02 27.40 19.45
C LEU A 12 -29.08 28.60 19.69
N LEU A 13 -29.53 29.62 20.43
CA LEU A 13 -28.71 30.80 20.73
C LEU A 13 -27.48 30.49 21.60
N THR A 14 -27.55 29.54 22.54
CA THR A 14 -26.37 29.12 23.31
C THR A 14 -25.39 28.31 22.47
N THR A 15 -25.87 27.37 21.64
CA THR A 15 -24.98 26.62 20.72
C THR A 15 -24.28 27.52 19.69
N ALA A 16 -24.98 28.52 19.15
CA ALA A 16 -24.39 29.48 18.22
C ALA A 16 -23.25 30.29 18.85
N ARG A 17 -23.41 30.72 20.11
CA ARG A 17 -22.43 31.57 20.79
C ARG A 17 -21.15 30.82 21.19
N VAL A 18 -21.28 29.58 21.67
CA VAL A 18 -20.12 28.72 21.96
C VAL A 18 -19.33 28.42 20.69
N ASN A 19 -20.01 28.14 19.57
CA ASN A 19 -19.33 27.96 18.28
C ASN A 19 -18.61 29.23 17.83
N GLN A 20 -19.15 30.43 18.06
CA GLN A 20 -18.56 31.69 17.60
C GLN A 20 -17.33 32.11 18.43
N GLU A 21 -17.31 31.82 19.74
CA GLU A 21 -16.15 32.04 20.60
C GLU A 21 -15.05 31.00 20.34
N ASN A 22 -15.40 29.73 20.02
CA ASN A 22 -14.43 28.74 19.57
C ASN A 22 -13.86 29.06 18.17
N GLN A 23 -14.70 29.44 17.19
CA GLN A 23 -14.22 29.81 15.84
C GLN A 23 -13.23 30.97 15.87
N THR A 24 -13.45 31.99 16.71
CA THR A 24 -12.54 33.14 16.78
C THR A 24 -11.22 32.83 17.50
N LEU A 25 -11.20 31.85 18.41
CA LEU A 25 -9.96 31.28 18.95
C LEU A 25 -9.22 30.41 17.93
N GLU A 26 -9.92 29.52 17.22
CA GLU A 26 -9.34 28.68 16.16
C GLU A 26 -8.81 29.52 14.98
N GLU A 27 -9.52 30.58 14.57
CA GLU A 27 -9.07 31.50 13.52
C GLU A 27 -7.85 32.33 13.98
N THR A 28 -7.75 32.72 15.24
CA THR A 28 -6.64 33.55 15.75
C THR A 28 -5.36 32.72 15.99
N ILE A 29 -5.51 31.55 16.60
CA ILE A 29 -4.41 30.59 16.79
C ILE A 29 -4.00 30.04 15.42
N GLY A 30 -4.97 29.72 14.56
CA GLY A 30 -4.76 29.30 13.18
C GLY A 30 -3.97 30.33 12.39
N THR A 31 -4.47 31.56 12.23
CA THR A 31 -3.80 32.58 11.37
C THR A 31 -2.39 32.96 11.84
N SER A 32 -2.12 32.99 13.15
CA SER A 32 -0.76 33.23 13.67
C SER A 32 0.19 32.05 13.40
N ILE A 33 -0.27 30.81 13.58
CA ILE A 33 0.51 29.62 13.24
C ILE A 33 0.72 29.49 11.72
N PHE A 34 -0.33 29.65 10.89
CA PHE A 34 -0.25 29.60 9.43
C PHE A 34 0.74 30.62 8.87
N LYS A 35 0.82 31.82 9.44
CA LYS A 35 1.78 32.85 9.01
C LYS A 35 3.24 32.51 9.38
N ASN A 36 3.46 31.82 10.50
CA ASN A 36 4.78 31.31 10.88
C ASN A 36 5.17 30.05 10.09
N ILE A 37 4.21 29.22 9.67
CA ILE A 37 4.44 28.06 8.78
C ILE A 37 4.98 28.49 7.42
N THR A 38 4.55 29.65 6.89
CA THR A 38 5.05 30.14 5.59
C THR A 38 6.55 30.45 5.60
N GLU A 39 7.09 31.05 6.68
CA GLU A 39 8.46 31.59 6.72
C GLU A 39 9.54 30.64 7.29
N SER A 40 9.16 29.58 8.02
CA SER A 40 10.09 28.80 8.86
C SER A 40 10.54 27.43 8.30
N THR A 41 9.98 26.98 7.19
CA THR A 41 10.37 25.74 6.49
C THR A 41 10.90 26.07 5.10
N LEU A 42 12.10 25.57 4.77
CA LEU A 42 12.61 25.58 3.39
C LEU A 42 11.54 25.02 2.45
N SER A 43 11.43 25.62 1.27
CA SER A 43 10.59 25.06 0.22
C SER A 43 11.19 23.74 -0.23
N VAL A 44 10.38 22.71 -0.50
CA VAL A 44 10.93 21.50 -1.12
C VAL A 44 11.47 21.76 -2.53
N TYR A 45 11.12 22.89 -3.14
CA TYR A 45 11.67 23.37 -4.40
C TYR A 45 13.08 23.97 -4.27
N ASP A 46 13.54 24.31 -3.05
CA ASP A 46 14.90 24.80 -2.78
C ASP A 46 15.92 23.62 -2.66
N ASP A 47 15.76 22.61 -3.52
CA ASP A 47 16.47 21.34 -3.42
C ASP A 47 17.87 21.42 -4.04
N PRO A 48 18.97 21.21 -3.28
CA PRO A 48 20.32 21.10 -3.87
C PRO A 48 20.47 19.86 -4.77
N MET A 49 19.58 18.87 -4.66
CA MET A 49 19.45 17.77 -5.60
C MET A 49 18.32 18.05 -6.58
N ASP A 50 18.58 18.71 -7.71
CA ASP A 50 17.56 18.97 -8.75
C ASP A 50 16.75 17.70 -9.11
N LYS A 51 17.48 16.61 -9.37
CA LYS A 51 16.92 15.28 -9.66
C LYS A 51 17.50 14.19 -8.76
N ILE A 52 16.63 13.29 -8.31
CA ILE A 52 16.93 12.10 -7.51
C ILE A 52 16.97 10.89 -8.44
N TYR A 53 18.03 10.09 -8.33
CA TYR A 53 18.21 8.84 -9.04
C TYR A 53 18.68 7.82 -8.01
N GLY A 54 17.77 6.96 -7.56
CA GLY A 54 18.05 6.09 -6.42
C GLY A 54 17.57 4.66 -6.57
N VAL A 55 17.88 3.88 -5.54
CA VAL A 55 17.41 2.50 -5.37
C VAL A 55 16.90 2.29 -3.94
N ASN A 56 15.95 1.38 -3.81
CA ASN A 56 15.42 0.94 -2.53
C ASN A 56 16.28 -0.19 -1.95
N ILE A 57 16.65 -0.05 -0.68
CA ILE A 57 17.33 -1.06 0.14
C ILE A 57 16.27 -2.00 0.75
N GLY A 58 15.42 -2.54 -0.13
CA GLY A 58 14.27 -3.39 0.22
C GLY A 58 14.68 -4.73 0.83
N GLY A 59 13.79 -5.33 1.61
CA GLY A 59 14.01 -6.63 2.27
C GLY A 59 15.10 -6.66 3.36
N TRP A 60 15.70 -5.53 3.77
CA TRP A 60 16.83 -5.50 4.70
C TRP A 60 16.43 -5.27 6.16
N LEU A 61 16.06 -4.03 6.54
CA LEU A 61 15.67 -3.66 7.91
C LEU A 61 14.16 -3.81 8.17
N LEU A 62 13.42 -4.14 7.11
CA LEU A 62 12.12 -4.78 7.10
C LEU A 62 12.22 -5.91 6.07
N THR A 63 11.80 -7.12 6.42
CA THR A 63 11.97 -8.30 5.55
C THR A 63 10.69 -8.66 4.79
N GLU A 64 10.84 -9.05 3.52
CA GLU A 64 9.75 -9.40 2.61
C GLU A 64 9.96 -10.80 1.99
N PRO A 65 8.94 -11.67 2.00
CA PRO A 65 9.05 -13.05 1.52
C PRO A 65 9.56 -13.24 0.11
N TRP A 66 9.34 -12.27 -0.77
CA TRP A 66 9.65 -12.35 -2.19
C TRP A 66 11.03 -11.80 -2.54
N ILE A 67 11.59 -10.92 -1.69
CA ILE A 67 12.96 -10.39 -1.81
C ILE A 67 13.95 -11.40 -1.21
N THR A 68 13.65 -11.95 -0.04
CA THR A 68 14.50 -12.92 0.68
C THR A 68 13.76 -14.22 1.06
N PRO A 69 13.24 -15.00 0.08
CA PRO A 69 12.52 -16.24 0.33
C PRO A 69 13.29 -17.27 1.16
N SER A 70 14.63 -17.29 1.13
CA SER A 70 15.43 -18.20 1.96
C SER A 70 15.18 -18.01 3.46
N LEU A 71 14.94 -16.75 3.90
CA LEU A 71 14.70 -16.37 5.29
C LEU A 71 13.39 -16.97 5.84
N TYR A 72 12.41 -17.22 4.96
CA TYR A 72 11.10 -17.80 5.31
C TYR A 72 11.11 -19.32 5.09
N ASP A 73 11.71 -19.78 4.00
CA ASP A 73 11.91 -21.20 3.68
C ASP A 73 12.69 -21.93 4.78
N ASN A 74 13.68 -21.30 5.39
CA ASN A 74 14.48 -21.92 6.46
C ASN A 74 13.66 -22.13 7.74
N ILE A 75 12.77 -21.20 8.10
CA ILE A 75 11.85 -21.38 9.24
C ILE A 75 10.78 -22.42 8.91
N TYR A 76 10.29 -22.48 7.66
CA TYR A 76 9.41 -23.57 7.22
C TYR A 76 10.08 -24.95 7.31
N LYS A 77 11.36 -25.09 6.93
CA LYS A 77 12.12 -26.35 7.08
C LYS A 77 12.28 -26.78 8.54
N LEU A 78 12.43 -25.83 9.46
CA LEU A 78 12.64 -26.09 10.89
C LEU A 78 11.36 -26.43 11.65
N PHE A 79 10.24 -25.74 11.34
CA PHE A 79 9.02 -25.81 12.14
C PHE A 79 7.80 -26.37 11.39
N GLY A 80 7.89 -26.60 10.08
CA GLY A 80 6.79 -27.10 9.24
C GLY A 80 5.64 -26.11 9.00
N ILE A 81 5.76 -24.87 9.49
CA ILE A 81 4.78 -23.79 9.34
C ILE A 81 5.46 -22.62 8.64
N MET A 82 4.86 -22.11 7.56
CA MET A 82 5.42 -21.02 6.77
C MET A 82 4.95 -19.67 7.35
N PRO A 83 5.86 -18.80 7.85
CA PRO A 83 5.51 -17.45 8.26
C PRO A 83 5.15 -16.60 7.04
N LYS A 84 4.21 -15.66 7.18
CA LYS A 84 3.74 -14.82 6.06
C LYS A 84 4.47 -13.51 5.89
N ASP A 85 5.04 -13.01 6.98
CA ASP A 85 5.52 -11.65 7.19
C ASP A 85 6.51 -11.63 8.37
N GLU A 86 7.16 -10.49 8.61
CA GLU A 86 8.16 -10.38 9.68
C GLU A 86 7.55 -10.60 11.08
N TYR A 87 6.29 -10.22 11.32
CA TYR A 87 5.56 -10.49 12.56
C TYR A 87 5.43 -11.99 12.82
N SER A 88 4.94 -12.75 11.84
CA SER A 88 4.80 -14.21 11.93
C SER A 88 6.15 -14.90 12.05
N LEU A 89 7.17 -14.38 11.37
CA LEU A 89 8.54 -14.90 11.38
C LEU A 89 9.15 -14.80 12.78
N ASN A 90 9.05 -13.62 13.43
CA ASN A 90 9.44 -13.44 14.83
C ASN A 90 8.59 -14.28 15.78
N LEU A 91 7.28 -14.40 15.54
CA LEU A 91 6.36 -15.16 16.39
C LEU A 91 6.68 -16.67 16.40
N PHE A 92 7.08 -17.24 15.27
CA PHE A 92 7.47 -18.66 15.18
C PHE A 92 8.87 -18.93 15.74
N LEU A 93 9.78 -17.95 15.69
CA LEU A 93 11.06 -18.01 16.40
C LEU A 93 10.86 -17.96 17.93
N GLY A 94 9.78 -17.33 18.40
CA GLY A 94 9.21 -17.48 19.75
C GLY A 94 10.01 -16.89 20.91
N ASN A 95 11.30 -16.67 20.72
CA ASN A 95 12.23 -16.02 21.65
C ASN A 95 12.94 -14.88 20.93
N LYS A 96 13.06 -13.72 21.60
CA LYS A 96 13.57 -12.49 20.95
C LYS A 96 15.08 -12.48 20.76
N GLU A 97 15.82 -13.22 21.57
CA GLU A 97 17.27 -13.36 21.45
C GLU A 97 17.63 -14.26 20.25
N LEU A 98 16.95 -15.41 20.11
CA LEU A 98 17.07 -16.29 18.93
C LEU A 98 16.60 -15.60 17.65
N ALA A 99 15.50 -14.85 17.69
CA ALA A 99 15.08 -14.03 16.56
C ALA A 99 16.15 -12.99 16.22
N LYS A 100 16.68 -12.26 17.21
CA LYS A 100 17.76 -11.28 17.01
C LYS A 100 19.02 -11.90 16.44
N GLU A 101 19.41 -13.11 16.82
CA GLU A 101 20.53 -13.85 16.23
C GLU A 101 20.24 -14.19 14.75
N TYR A 102 19.06 -14.74 14.46
CA TYR A 102 18.62 -15.10 13.12
C TYR A 102 18.63 -13.89 12.17
N PHE A 103 18.00 -12.78 12.57
CA PHE A 103 17.98 -11.55 11.78
C PHE A 103 19.33 -10.83 11.76
N GLN A 104 20.21 -10.96 12.78
CA GLN A 104 21.55 -10.37 12.71
C GLN A 104 22.41 -10.96 11.58
N ASN A 105 22.26 -12.25 11.27
CA ASN A 105 22.97 -12.85 10.14
C ASN A 105 22.49 -12.26 8.81
N HIS A 106 21.17 -12.03 8.69
CA HIS A 106 20.57 -11.31 7.55
C HIS A 106 21.05 -9.85 7.48
N TRP A 107 20.95 -9.08 8.56
CA TRP A 107 21.32 -7.65 8.57
C TRP A 107 22.81 -7.42 8.27
N LYS A 108 23.72 -8.29 8.74
CA LYS A 108 25.16 -8.22 8.44
C LYS A 108 25.53 -8.65 7.01
N GLY A 109 24.78 -9.60 6.44
CA GLY A 109 25.12 -10.21 5.16
C GLY A 109 24.38 -9.64 3.96
N PHE A 110 23.14 -9.19 4.12
CA PHE A 110 22.27 -8.86 2.98
C PHE A 110 22.58 -7.50 2.37
N TYR A 111 22.99 -6.48 3.13
CA TYR A 111 23.58 -5.26 2.57
C TYR A 111 24.84 -4.86 3.35
N THR A 112 25.80 -4.33 2.61
CA THR A 112 27.17 -4.05 3.07
C THR A 112 27.70 -2.73 2.49
N GLU A 113 28.85 -2.25 3.00
CA GLU A 113 29.57 -1.12 2.43
C GLU A 113 29.86 -1.29 0.91
N VAL A 114 30.04 -2.53 0.44
CA VAL A 114 30.31 -2.83 -0.98
C VAL A 114 29.13 -2.45 -1.86
N ASP A 115 27.90 -2.70 -1.42
CA ASP A 115 26.69 -2.36 -2.17
C ASP A 115 26.56 -0.83 -2.34
N PHE A 116 26.85 -0.06 -1.28
CA PHE A 116 26.82 1.41 -1.33
C PHE A 116 27.92 1.97 -2.26
N LYS A 117 29.08 1.31 -2.29
CA LYS A 117 30.17 1.63 -3.24
C LYS A 117 29.77 1.35 -4.69
N GLU A 118 29.02 0.28 -4.94
CA GLU A 118 28.49 -0.06 -6.26
C GLU A 118 27.38 0.89 -6.71
N ILE A 119 26.43 1.22 -5.84
CA ILE A 119 25.34 2.18 -6.09
C ILE A 119 25.92 3.53 -6.53
N SER A 120 26.91 4.05 -5.80
CA SER A 120 27.63 5.29 -6.17
C SER A 120 28.35 5.18 -7.51
N LYS A 121 29.04 4.05 -7.79
CA LYS A 121 29.67 3.78 -9.10
C LYS A 121 28.68 3.69 -10.26
N MET A 122 27.43 3.29 -10.02
CA MET A 122 26.38 3.25 -11.05
C MET A 122 25.85 4.66 -11.40
N GLY A 123 26.32 5.71 -10.73
CA GLY A 123 25.92 7.12 -10.95
C GLY A 123 24.71 7.56 -10.12
N LEU A 124 24.14 6.65 -9.32
CA LEU A 124 23.01 6.93 -8.44
C LEU A 124 23.42 7.88 -7.31
N ASN A 125 22.49 8.68 -6.82
CA ASN A 125 22.74 9.74 -5.84
C ASN A 125 21.95 9.59 -4.53
N LEU A 126 21.01 8.63 -4.44
CA LEU A 126 20.20 8.40 -3.25
C LEU A 126 19.90 6.92 -3.01
N VAL A 127 19.83 6.53 -1.74
CA VAL A 127 19.24 5.25 -1.30
C VAL A 127 18.03 5.51 -0.42
N ARG A 128 16.91 4.79 -0.66
CA ARG A 128 15.77 4.76 0.26
C ARG A 128 15.88 3.50 1.12
N ILE A 129 15.80 3.65 2.43
CA ILE A 129 15.97 2.57 3.40
C ILE A 129 14.64 2.35 4.13
N PRO A 130 13.85 1.33 3.73
CA PRO A 130 12.72 0.82 4.48
C PRO A 130 13.14 0.36 5.89
N ILE A 131 12.41 0.79 6.92
CA ILE A 131 12.57 0.30 8.29
C ILE A 131 11.21 0.24 9.00
N GLY A 132 10.96 -0.84 9.75
CA GLY A 132 9.74 -1.02 10.54
C GLY A 132 9.78 -0.26 11.87
N TYR A 133 8.60 0.15 12.37
CA TYR A 133 8.48 0.86 13.66
C TYR A 133 9.12 0.11 14.83
N TRP A 134 9.16 -1.22 14.77
CA TRP A 134 9.70 -2.09 15.82
C TRP A 134 11.22 -1.98 16.01
N ALA A 135 11.96 -1.46 15.01
CA ALA A 135 13.33 -1.02 15.21
C ALA A 135 13.44 0.05 16.31
N PHE A 136 12.42 0.92 16.33
CA PHE A 136 12.14 2.01 17.27
C PHE A 136 11.81 1.52 18.68
N GLU A 137 10.58 1.05 18.80
CA GLU A 137 9.90 0.73 20.05
C GLU A 137 8.79 -0.28 19.77
N LEU A 138 8.47 -1.10 20.78
CA LEU A 138 7.53 -2.22 20.67
C LEU A 138 6.25 -1.96 21.45
N LEU A 139 5.12 -2.40 20.91
CA LEU A 139 3.92 -2.63 21.70
C LEU A 139 4.14 -3.79 22.69
N PRO A 140 3.44 -3.83 23.85
CA PRO A 140 3.68 -4.84 24.89
C PRO A 140 3.57 -6.31 24.45
N ASN A 141 2.86 -6.58 23.35
CA ASN A 141 2.62 -7.93 22.82
C ASN A 141 3.31 -8.18 21.46
N ASP A 142 4.18 -7.29 20.99
CA ASP A 142 4.86 -7.50 19.71
C ASP A 142 5.85 -8.67 19.79
N PRO A 143 5.88 -9.58 18.80
CA PRO A 143 6.86 -10.65 18.73
C PRO A 143 8.24 -10.13 18.28
N TYR A 144 8.28 -9.00 17.57
CA TYR A 144 9.47 -8.44 16.93
C TYR A 144 10.68 -8.36 17.88
N CYS A 145 11.85 -8.70 17.34
CA CYS A 145 13.15 -8.40 17.93
C CYS A 145 13.70 -7.04 17.44
N GLN A 146 14.63 -6.48 18.21
CA GLN A 146 15.26 -5.18 17.93
C GLN A 146 16.76 -5.32 17.66
N GLY A 147 17.24 -4.61 16.65
CA GLY A 147 18.65 -4.52 16.27
C GLY A 147 18.92 -3.82 14.94
N GLN A 148 17.87 -3.54 14.16
CA GLN A 148 17.88 -2.87 12.87
C GLN A 148 18.59 -1.51 12.90
N GLU A 149 18.40 -0.72 13.98
CA GLU A 149 18.85 0.67 14.03
C GLU A 149 20.36 0.84 13.87
N GLN A 150 21.18 -0.05 14.45
CA GLN A 150 22.63 0.01 14.30
C GLN A 150 23.08 -0.15 12.83
N TYR A 151 22.28 -0.85 12.00
CA TYR A 151 22.54 -1.02 10.57
C TYR A 151 22.05 0.17 9.75
N LEU A 152 20.99 0.87 10.20
CA LEU A 152 20.62 2.19 9.66
C LEU A 152 21.75 3.21 9.91
N ASP A 153 22.26 3.29 11.14
CA ASP A 153 23.41 4.15 11.49
C ASP A 153 24.65 3.84 10.64
N LEU A 154 24.98 2.55 10.44
CA LEU A 154 26.07 2.11 9.55
C LEU A 154 25.82 2.51 8.07
N ALA A 155 24.61 2.30 7.56
CA ALA A 155 24.25 2.64 6.18
C ALA A 155 24.32 4.15 5.91
N ILE A 156 24.00 4.99 6.89
CA ILE A 156 24.17 6.44 6.79
C ILE A 156 25.66 6.78 6.67
N GLY A 157 26.53 6.14 7.46
CA GLY A 157 27.99 6.28 7.32
C GLY A 157 28.54 5.80 5.97
N TRP A 158 28.03 4.69 5.43
CA TRP A 158 28.39 4.21 4.08
C TRP A 158 27.91 5.14 2.97
N ALA A 159 26.71 5.72 3.11
CA ALA A 159 26.18 6.68 2.16
C ALA A 159 27.03 7.96 2.12
N GLU A 160 27.34 8.53 3.30
CA GLU A 160 28.21 9.70 3.43
C GLU A 160 29.59 9.48 2.78
N LYS A 161 30.21 8.33 3.07
CA LYS A 161 31.53 7.93 2.53
C LYS A 161 31.57 7.84 1.00
N TYR A 162 30.44 7.57 0.35
CA TYR A 162 30.34 7.45 -1.11
C TYR A 162 29.51 8.54 -1.79
N GLY A 163 29.24 9.65 -1.09
CA GLY A 163 28.53 10.81 -1.63
C GLY A 163 27.04 10.58 -1.91
N LEU A 164 26.48 9.47 -1.44
CA LEU A 164 25.05 9.16 -1.54
C LEU A 164 24.28 9.92 -0.46
N LYS A 165 23.02 10.26 -0.75
CA LYS A 165 22.05 10.68 0.26
C LYS A 165 21.13 9.55 0.67
N VAL A 166 20.56 9.67 1.87
CA VAL A 166 19.61 8.70 2.43
C VAL A 166 18.21 9.31 2.47
N GLN A 167 17.22 8.52 2.05
CA GLN A 167 15.84 8.67 2.50
C GLN A 167 15.54 7.58 3.53
N ILE A 168 15.15 7.98 4.76
CA ILE A 168 14.66 7.02 5.77
C ILE A 168 13.17 6.81 5.49
N GLY A 169 12.74 5.56 5.25
CA GLY A 169 11.34 5.23 5.01
C GLY A 169 10.74 4.45 6.17
N LEU A 170 9.83 5.05 6.93
CA LEU A 170 9.09 4.35 7.99
C LEU A 170 8.02 3.45 7.35
N HIS A 171 8.41 2.20 7.10
CA HIS A 171 7.80 1.36 6.07
C HIS A 171 6.73 0.40 6.62
N GLY A 172 6.79 0.09 7.92
CA GLY A 172 5.70 -0.57 8.66
C GLY A 172 5.35 0.21 9.92
N LEU A 173 4.05 0.41 10.17
CA LEU A 173 3.51 1.10 11.36
C LEU A 173 2.66 0.16 12.25
N PRO A 174 2.50 0.46 13.55
CA PRO A 174 1.82 -0.42 14.50
C PRO A 174 0.37 -0.69 14.10
N GLY A 175 -0.01 -1.97 14.11
CA GLY A 175 -1.30 -2.45 13.60
C GLY A 175 -1.43 -2.51 12.07
N SER A 176 -0.36 -2.22 11.32
CA SER A 176 -0.30 -2.06 9.86
C SER A 176 -1.16 -0.92 9.30
N GLN A 177 -0.59 -0.19 8.33
CA GLN A 177 -1.23 0.88 7.56
C GLN A 177 -1.87 0.41 6.25
N ASN A 178 -1.53 -0.78 5.74
CA ASN A 178 -1.96 -1.28 4.43
C ASN A 178 -2.48 -2.73 4.43
N GLY A 179 -2.05 -3.54 5.39
CA GLY A 179 -2.40 -4.97 5.51
C GLY A 179 -1.52 -5.90 4.67
N PHE A 180 -0.47 -5.38 4.04
CA PHE A 180 0.49 -6.13 3.24
C PHE A 180 1.65 -6.65 4.11
N ASP A 181 2.35 -7.68 3.64
CA ASP A 181 3.54 -8.23 4.28
C ASP A 181 4.69 -7.21 4.34
N ASN A 182 4.81 -6.30 3.36
CA ASN A 182 5.76 -5.18 3.39
C ASN A 182 5.55 -4.19 4.57
N SER A 183 4.43 -4.26 5.31
CA SER A 183 4.26 -3.49 6.56
C SER A 183 4.76 -4.21 7.81
N GLY A 184 5.31 -5.42 7.65
CA GLY A 184 5.67 -6.36 8.72
C GLY A 184 4.51 -7.24 9.21
N LEU A 185 3.25 -6.84 8.97
CA LEU A 185 2.05 -7.54 9.46
C LEU A 185 0.95 -7.60 8.39
N THR A 186 0.73 -8.79 7.83
CA THR A 186 -0.39 -9.07 6.93
C THR A 186 -1.71 -9.03 7.70
N THR A 187 -2.65 -8.19 7.31
CA THR A 187 -3.99 -8.14 7.92
C THR A 187 -5.09 -7.84 6.89
N PRO A 188 -6.25 -8.51 6.95
CA PRO A 188 -7.40 -8.20 6.09
C PRO A 188 -8.04 -6.83 6.40
N SER A 189 -7.59 -6.13 7.44
CA SER A 189 -8.01 -4.77 7.77
C SER A 189 -6.92 -4.04 8.57
N PRO A 190 -6.29 -2.99 8.00
CA PRO A 190 -5.34 -2.13 8.71
C PRO A 190 -5.87 -1.59 10.03
N GLN A 191 -5.10 -1.69 11.11
CA GLN A 191 -5.49 -1.23 12.45
C GLN A 191 -4.76 0.05 12.89
N TRP A 192 -3.81 0.56 12.11
CA TRP A 192 -2.98 1.71 12.48
C TRP A 192 -3.78 2.94 12.95
N LEU A 193 -4.68 3.48 12.12
CA LEU A 193 -5.50 4.63 12.51
C LEU A 193 -6.77 4.24 13.29
N SER A 194 -7.02 2.94 13.47
CA SER A 194 -8.22 2.40 14.12
C SER A 194 -8.09 2.30 15.65
N GLN A 195 -6.86 2.32 16.18
CA GLN A 195 -6.56 2.22 17.61
C GLN A 195 -5.66 3.39 18.03
N ASP A 196 -6.02 4.11 19.09
CA ASP A 196 -5.32 5.35 19.42
C ASP A 196 -3.88 5.09 19.95
N PHE A 197 -3.62 3.95 20.60
CA PHE A 197 -2.27 3.53 21.01
C PHE A 197 -1.31 3.29 19.82
N ASN A 198 -1.82 2.87 18.65
CA ASN A 198 -1.02 2.75 17.43
C ASN A 198 -0.60 4.15 16.93
N ILE A 199 -1.51 5.13 17.00
CA ILE A 199 -1.27 6.51 16.59
C ILE A 199 -0.27 7.19 17.55
N GLU A 200 -0.45 7.01 18.86
CA GLU A 200 0.45 7.52 19.90
C GLU A 200 1.89 6.99 19.73
N LEU A 201 2.06 5.68 19.52
CA LEU A 201 3.37 5.09 19.24
C LEU A 201 3.97 5.63 17.93
N SER A 202 3.14 5.82 16.89
CA SER A 202 3.58 6.40 15.61
C SER A 202 4.08 7.84 15.77
N HIS A 203 3.35 8.67 16.54
CA HIS A 203 3.78 10.03 16.86
C HIS A 203 5.12 10.05 17.62
N LYS A 204 5.28 9.16 18.62
CA LYS A 204 6.51 9.03 19.41
C LYS A 204 7.71 8.60 18.57
N ILE A 205 7.52 7.65 17.65
CA ILE A 205 8.57 7.16 16.75
C ILE A 205 8.95 8.24 15.72
N ILE A 206 7.98 8.98 15.15
CA ILE A 206 8.28 10.15 14.32
C ILE A 206 9.06 11.21 15.12
N GLU A 207 8.70 11.46 16.38
CA GLU A 207 9.44 12.39 17.23
C GLU A 207 10.89 11.94 17.45
N TYR A 208 11.10 10.65 17.73
CA TYR A 208 12.42 10.06 17.89
C TYR A 208 13.26 10.18 16.60
N ILE A 209 12.72 9.73 15.46
CA ILE A 209 13.41 9.75 14.16
C ILE A 209 13.79 11.19 13.78
N PHE A 210 12.88 12.15 13.94
CA PHE A 210 13.18 13.56 13.66
C PHE A 210 14.28 14.09 14.58
N THR A 211 14.27 13.71 15.87
CA THR A 211 15.27 14.18 16.85
C THR A 211 16.66 13.58 16.61
N LYS A 212 16.77 12.31 16.21
CA LYS A 212 18.06 11.65 15.94
C LYS A 212 18.60 11.93 14.54
N TYR A 213 17.77 11.85 13.51
CA TYR A 213 18.21 11.85 12.11
C TYR A 213 17.89 13.12 11.33
N GLY A 214 16.88 13.89 11.75
CA GLY A 214 16.32 14.98 10.95
C GLY A 214 17.25 16.18 10.69
N SER A 215 18.34 16.30 11.45
CA SER A 215 19.37 17.34 11.29
C SER A 215 20.71 16.81 10.76
N ASN A 216 20.79 15.54 10.34
CA ASN A 216 21.99 14.94 9.77
C ASN A 216 22.07 15.28 8.25
N PRO A 217 23.17 15.87 7.75
CA PRO A 217 23.28 16.34 6.36
C PRO A 217 23.33 15.23 5.31
N THR A 218 23.54 13.98 5.69
CA THR A 218 23.47 12.80 4.82
C THR A 218 22.02 12.34 4.59
N ILE A 219 21.10 12.68 5.51
CA ILE A 219 19.67 12.45 5.34
C ILE A 219 19.07 13.54 4.46
N HIS A 220 18.75 13.19 3.21
CA HIS A 220 18.04 14.10 2.30
C HIS A 220 16.56 14.24 2.72
N SER A 221 15.92 13.13 3.11
CA SER A 221 14.50 13.13 3.44
C SER A 221 14.08 12.01 4.39
N ILE A 222 12.89 12.17 4.99
CA ILE A 222 12.24 11.18 5.85
C ILE A 222 10.81 10.97 5.33
N GLN A 223 10.49 9.74 4.92
CA GLN A 223 9.13 9.32 4.60
C GLN A 223 8.46 8.82 5.87
N VAL A 224 7.39 9.51 6.29
CA VAL A 224 6.76 9.31 7.61
C VAL A 224 5.85 8.09 7.68
N VAL A 225 5.44 7.56 6.53
CA VAL A 225 4.71 6.30 6.37
C VAL A 225 4.82 5.82 4.93
N ASN A 226 5.04 4.53 4.72
CA ASN A 226 4.92 3.89 3.42
C ASN A 226 3.46 3.46 3.12
N GLU A 227 2.98 3.65 1.89
CA GLU A 227 1.76 3.02 1.38
C GLU A 227 0.51 3.01 2.30
N PRO A 228 0.15 4.08 3.04
CA PRO A 228 -1.05 4.04 3.88
C PRO A 228 -2.29 3.84 2.99
N LEU A 229 -3.11 2.81 3.24
CA LEU A 229 -4.19 2.41 2.32
C LEU A 229 -5.40 3.34 2.44
N GLY A 230 -5.28 4.55 1.88
CA GLY A 230 -6.26 5.63 1.92
C GLY A 230 -7.69 5.30 1.47
N PRO A 231 -7.94 4.28 0.60
CA PRO A 231 -9.29 3.80 0.34
C PRO A 231 -10.01 3.12 1.52
N VAL A 232 -9.27 2.58 2.52
CA VAL A 232 -9.85 1.89 3.70
C VAL A 232 -9.59 2.60 5.03
N LEU A 233 -8.55 3.44 5.11
CA LEU A 233 -8.20 4.20 6.30
C LEU A 233 -9.14 5.40 6.55
N ASP A 234 -9.18 5.86 7.80
CA ASP A 234 -9.79 7.16 8.14
C ASP A 234 -8.94 8.30 7.56
N LYS A 235 -9.48 8.92 6.51
CA LYS A 235 -8.82 10.02 5.79
C LYS A 235 -8.62 11.27 6.64
N LYS A 236 -9.44 11.52 7.66
CA LYS A 236 -9.22 12.65 8.57
C LYS A 236 -8.03 12.34 9.47
N LYS A 237 -7.99 11.16 10.09
CA LYS A 237 -6.85 10.75 10.93
C LYS A 237 -5.53 10.71 10.15
N LEU A 238 -5.54 10.34 8.87
CA LEU A 238 -4.35 10.38 8.01
C LEU A 238 -3.86 11.83 7.78
N VAL A 239 -4.78 12.74 7.48
CA VAL A 239 -4.48 14.18 7.32
C VAL A 239 -4.01 14.80 8.65
N ASP A 240 -4.61 14.40 9.79
CA ASP A 240 -4.18 14.81 11.12
C ASP A 240 -2.73 14.37 11.40
N PHE A 241 -2.37 13.12 11.06
CA PHE A 241 -1.01 12.57 11.21
C PHE A 241 0.02 13.29 10.32
N TYR A 242 -0.30 13.56 9.05
CA TYR A 242 0.58 14.34 8.17
C TYR A 242 0.74 15.79 8.66
N THR A 243 -0.31 16.38 9.22
CA THR A 243 -0.29 17.73 9.82
C THR A 243 0.57 17.76 11.08
N PHE A 244 0.48 16.73 11.94
CA PHE A 244 1.39 16.55 13.08
C PHE A 244 2.85 16.49 12.63
N CYS A 245 3.16 15.71 11.59
CA CYS A 245 4.52 15.59 11.06
C CYS A 245 5.08 16.95 10.57
N LEU A 246 4.31 17.70 9.78
CA LEU A 246 4.72 19.04 9.32
C LEU A 246 4.98 20.00 10.48
N ASN A 247 4.07 20.07 11.45
CA ASN A 247 4.20 20.94 12.61
C ASN A 247 5.41 20.56 13.48
N LEU A 248 5.66 19.28 13.68
CA LEU A 248 6.79 18.79 14.47
C LEU A 248 8.14 19.05 13.79
N ALA A 249 8.21 18.92 12.47
CA ALA A 249 9.40 19.26 11.69
C ALA A 249 9.77 20.75 11.82
N ILE A 250 8.76 21.63 11.80
CA ILE A 250 8.93 23.07 12.05
C ILE A 250 9.42 23.32 13.48
N VAL A 251 8.77 22.75 14.49
CA VAL A 251 9.10 22.96 15.91
C VAL A 251 10.52 22.48 16.24
N LYS A 252 10.96 21.34 15.70
CA LYS A 252 12.33 20.81 15.88
C LYS A 252 13.36 21.38 14.90
N LYS A 253 12.96 22.24 13.95
CA LYS A 253 13.83 22.83 12.91
C LYS A 253 14.59 21.78 12.08
N ILE A 254 13.86 20.76 11.64
CA ILE A 254 14.38 19.62 10.88
C ILE A 254 14.84 20.08 9.48
N SER A 255 16.04 19.68 9.07
CA SER A 255 16.62 20.02 7.76
C SER A 255 16.33 18.98 6.67
N ALA A 256 16.11 17.72 7.06
CA ALA A 256 15.67 16.67 6.13
C ALA A 256 14.25 16.97 5.62
N LYS A 257 14.02 16.84 4.31
CA LYS A 257 12.69 17.08 3.72
C LYS A 257 11.70 15.99 4.13
N LEU A 258 10.44 16.34 4.40
CA LEU A 258 9.40 15.33 4.60
C LEU A 258 8.93 14.76 3.26
N VAL A 259 8.67 13.45 3.24
CA VAL A 259 8.10 12.72 2.10
C VAL A 259 6.79 12.07 2.54
N PHE A 260 5.71 12.30 1.80
CA PHE A 260 4.39 11.72 2.06
C PHE A 260 3.96 10.86 0.87
N HIS A 261 3.63 9.59 1.10
CA HIS A 261 3.04 8.73 0.08
C HIS A 261 1.61 9.19 -0.26
N ASP A 262 1.20 9.08 -1.53
CA ASP A 262 -0.10 9.55 -2.04
C ASP A 262 -1.34 8.81 -1.48
N ALA A 263 -1.11 7.77 -0.69
CA ALA A 263 -2.09 6.92 -0.02
C ALA A 263 -3.04 6.16 -0.97
N PHE A 264 -2.59 5.87 -2.21
CA PHE A 264 -3.39 5.30 -3.29
C PHE A 264 -4.66 6.10 -3.60
N LEU A 265 -4.57 7.43 -3.43
CA LEU A 265 -5.61 8.38 -3.82
C LEU A 265 -5.34 8.88 -5.25
N ASP A 266 -6.17 9.81 -5.75
CA ASP A 266 -5.82 10.49 -6.99
C ASP A 266 -4.60 11.39 -6.78
N MET A 267 -3.70 11.47 -7.76
CA MET A 267 -2.49 12.30 -7.69
C MET A 267 -2.78 13.77 -7.36
N GLU A 268 -3.94 14.30 -7.78
CA GLU A 268 -4.35 15.68 -7.46
C GLU A 268 -5.05 15.83 -6.10
N ALA A 269 -5.28 14.75 -5.34
CA ALA A 269 -5.96 14.82 -4.02
C ALA A 269 -5.18 15.63 -2.97
N TRP A 270 -3.84 15.66 -3.07
CA TRP A 270 -2.95 16.35 -2.15
C TRP A 270 -2.63 17.80 -2.55
N LYS A 271 -3.09 18.24 -3.73
CA LYS A 271 -2.71 19.50 -4.40
C LYS A 271 -2.90 20.79 -3.58
N ASN A 272 -3.90 20.81 -2.71
CA ASN A 272 -4.21 21.95 -1.83
C ASN A 272 -3.74 21.74 -0.38
N PHE A 273 -3.18 20.58 -0.04
CA PHE A 273 -2.66 20.27 1.29
C PHE A 273 -1.21 20.73 1.37
N TYR A 274 -0.93 21.76 2.17
CA TYR A 274 0.41 22.34 2.43
C TYR A 274 1.35 22.41 1.19
N PRO A 275 0.96 23.13 0.11
CA PRO A 275 1.70 23.17 -1.15
C PRO A 275 3.17 23.55 -0.96
N GLY A 276 4.08 22.71 -1.48
CA GLY A 276 5.53 22.96 -1.44
C GLY A 276 6.22 22.72 -0.09
N LYS A 277 5.56 22.10 0.88
CA LYS A 277 6.14 21.81 2.21
C LYS A 277 6.53 20.34 2.45
N PHE A 278 6.23 19.45 1.52
CA PHE A 278 6.68 18.05 1.49
C PHE A 278 6.87 17.58 0.05
N ILE A 279 7.65 16.52 -0.15
CA ILE A 279 7.74 15.79 -1.41
C ILE A 279 6.59 14.76 -1.44
N LEU A 280 5.79 14.78 -2.50
CA LEU A 280 4.73 13.78 -2.71
C LEU A 280 5.34 12.55 -3.40
N ASP A 281 5.11 11.38 -2.83
CA ASP A 281 5.65 10.11 -3.32
C ASP A 281 4.56 9.23 -3.94
N HIS A 282 4.88 8.66 -5.09
CA HIS A 282 4.00 7.83 -5.90
C HIS A 282 4.67 6.50 -6.23
N HIS A 283 3.93 5.42 -6.09
CA HIS A 283 4.38 4.07 -6.44
C HIS A 283 3.70 3.61 -7.75
N PHE A 284 4.48 3.34 -8.79
CA PHE A 284 3.95 2.97 -10.12
C PHE A 284 4.35 1.55 -10.51
N TYR A 285 3.34 0.66 -10.54
CA TYR A 285 3.47 -0.75 -10.84
C TYR A 285 2.32 -1.24 -11.73
N GLU A 286 2.62 -2.06 -12.74
CA GLU A 286 1.64 -2.50 -13.75
C GLU A 286 1.36 -4.02 -13.73
N VAL A 287 1.45 -4.63 -12.55
CA VAL A 287 1.29 -6.09 -12.38
C VAL A 287 0.24 -6.52 -11.35
N PHE A 288 -0.25 -5.63 -10.49
CA PHE A 288 -1.09 -6.01 -9.34
C PHE A 288 -2.59 -6.12 -9.63
N THR A 289 -3.02 -5.90 -10.87
CA THR A 289 -4.42 -6.11 -11.31
C THR A 289 -4.50 -6.80 -12.66
N GLU A 290 -5.60 -7.52 -12.89
CA GLU A 290 -5.85 -8.20 -14.16
C GLU A 290 -5.81 -7.22 -15.35
N TRP A 291 -6.31 -5.97 -15.21
CA TRP A 291 -6.38 -5.05 -16.35
C TRP A 291 -4.99 -4.62 -16.83
N GLN A 292 -4.05 -4.41 -15.92
CA GLN A 292 -2.67 -4.04 -16.25
C GLN A 292 -1.93 -5.23 -16.90
N LEU A 293 -2.11 -6.44 -16.35
CA LEU A 293 -1.59 -7.69 -16.93
C LEU A 293 -2.26 -8.12 -18.26
N ASN A 294 -3.23 -7.37 -18.77
CA ASN A 294 -3.80 -7.54 -20.12
C ASN A 294 -3.25 -6.50 -21.13
N LEU A 295 -2.38 -5.57 -20.72
CA LEU A 295 -1.73 -4.64 -21.63
C LEU A 295 -0.68 -5.37 -22.48
N ASP A 296 -0.46 -4.87 -23.70
CA ASP A 296 0.76 -5.17 -24.43
C ASP A 296 1.84 -4.14 -24.07
N LEU A 297 3.07 -4.31 -24.59
CA LEU A 297 4.16 -3.37 -24.33
C LEU A 297 3.77 -1.92 -24.71
N ASN A 298 3.04 -1.70 -25.80
CA ASN A 298 2.60 -0.37 -26.21
C ASN A 298 1.59 0.23 -25.21
N GLY A 299 0.67 -0.57 -24.70
CA GLY A 299 -0.27 -0.19 -23.64
C GLY A 299 0.44 0.22 -22.35
N HIS A 300 1.45 -0.53 -21.92
CA HIS A 300 2.29 -0.18 -20.76
C HIS A 300 3.04 1.15 -20.98
N LEU A 301 3.72 1.31 -22.13
CA LEU A 301 4.44 2.54 -22.46
C LEU A 301 3.52 3.77 -22.48
N ALA A 302 2.33 3.65 -23.09
CA ALA A 302 1.33 4.72 -23.11
C ALA A 302 0.80 5.06 -21.71
N ASN A 303 0.65 4.07 -20.83
CA ASN A 303 0.19 4.28 -19.45
C ASN A 303 1.24 5.00 -18.60
N VAL A 304 2.53 4.67 -18.75
CA VAL A 304 3.67 5.39 -18.15
C VAL A 304 3.69 6.86 -18.58
N GLN A 305 3.51 7.14 -19.88
CA GLN A 305 3.40 8.52 -20.38
C GLN A 305 2.23 9.28 -19.73
N VAL A 306 1.06 8.64 -19.60
CA VAL A 306 -0.11 9.22 -18.92
C VAL A 306 0.14 9.46 -17.42
N GLN A 307 0.86 8.57 -16.72
CA GLN A 307 1.29 8.78 -15.34
C GLN A 307 2.20 10.01 -15.24
N GLY A 308 3.20 10.15 -16.11
CA GLY A 308 4.06 11.34 -16.18
C GLY A 308 3.31 12.63 -16.42
N GLU A 309 2.32 12.64 -17.32
CA GLU A 309 1.47 13.82 -17.54
C GLU A 309 0.53 14.13 -16.36
N ARG A 310 0.32 13.22 -15.41
CA ARG A 310 -0.42 13.49 -14.17
C ARG A 310 0.50 13.89 -13.02
N LEU A 311 1.69 13.30 -12.92
CA LEU A 311 2.74 13.62 -11.95
C LEU A 311 3.05 15.12 -11.93
N SER A 312 3.16 15.74 -13.11
CA SER A 312 3.38 17.19 -13.29
C SER A 312 2.22 18.10 -12.86
N LYS A 313 1.02 17.54 -12.59
CA LYS A 313 -0.21 18.28 -12.24
C LYS A 313 -0.54 18.21 -10.74
N THR A 314 0.20 17.42 -9.98
CA THR A 314 0.07 17.20 -8.51
C THR A 314 0.09 18.49 -7.69
N GLY A 315 0.81 19.54 -8.12
CA GLY A 315 1.00 20.79 -7.37
C GLY A 315 2.13 20.75 -6.32
N HIS A 316 2.85 19.63 -6.24
CA HIS A 316 3.98 19.40 -5.33
C HIS A 316 5.25 19.03 -6.11
N ARG A 317 6.41 19.05 -5.43
CA ARG A 317 7.61 18.37 -5.92
C ARG A 317 7.37 16.87 -5.74
N SER A 318 7.07 16.18 -6.83
CA SER A 318 6.59 14.80 -6.79
C SER A 318 7.61 13.83 -7.37
N ILE A 319 7.83 12.71 -6.70
CA ILE A 319 8.81 11.67 -7.05
C ILE A 319 8.10 10.34 -7.30
N VAL A 320 8.72 9.46 -8.08
CA VAL A 320 8.34 8.04 -8.14
C VAL A 320 9.30 7.25 -7.25
N GLY A 321 8.96 7.08 -5.97
CA GLY A 321 9.79 6.42 -4.96
C GLY A 321 9.83 4.89 -5.07
N GLU A 322 8.90 4.32 -5.84
CA GLU A 322 8.88 2.90 -6.20
C GLU A 322 8.32 2.64 -7.59
N PHE A 323 9.03 1.80 -8.35
CA PHE A 323 8.66 1.21 -9.63
C PHE A 323 9.66 0.08 -9.94
N SER A 324 9.34 -0.80 -10.90
CA SER A 324 10.22 -1.93 -11.29
C SER A 324 10.21 -2.20 -12.80
N GLY A 325 11.02 -3.15 -13.26
CA GLY A 325 11.02 -3.63 -14.64
C GLY A 325 9.93 -4.66 -14.95
N ALA A 326 9.03 -4.90 -13.99
CA ALA A 326 8.12 -6.03 -14.01
C ALA A 326 6.91 -5.84 -14.92
N LEU A 327 6.70 -6.82 -15.80
CA LEU A 327 5.56 -6.92 -16.72
C LEU A 327 4.63 -8.10 -16.36
N THR A 328 4.93 -8.81 -15.26
CA THR A 328 4.16 -9.96 -14.76
C THR A 328 4.26 -10.06 -13.24
N ASP A 329 3.23 -10.57 -12.56
CA ASP A 329 3.28 -10.84 -11.11
C ASP A 329 3.84 -12.24 -10.77
N CYS A 330 4.83 -12.70 -11.56
CA CYS A 330 5.38 -14.06 -11.52
C CYS A 330 6.47 -14.29 -10.46
N THR A 331 7.08 -13.24 -9.93
CA THR A 331 8.12 -13.38 -8.90
C THR A 331 7.55 -14.10 -7.66
N ARG A 332 8.28 -15.12 -7.18
CA ARG A 332 7.85 -16.01 -6.10
C ARG A 332 7.46 -15.20 -4.84
N TYR A 333 6.26 -15.45 -4.33
CA TYR A 333 5.67 -14.77 -3.17
C TYR A 333 5.39 -13.26 -3.31
N LEU A 334 5.50 -12.66 -4.50
CA LEU A 334 5.21 -11.24 -4.72
C LEU A 334 3.77 -10.83 -4.33
N ASN A 335 2.82 -11.78 -4.38
CA ASN A 335 1.44 -11.59 -3.92
C ASN A 335 1.23 -11.98 -2.44
N GLY A 336 2.29 -12.13 -1.66
CA GLY A 336 2.30 -12.66 -0.31
C GLY A 336 2.32 -14.20 -0.25
N ILE A 337 2.82 -14.74 0.86
CA ILE A 337 2.97 -16.19 1.06
C ILE A 337 1.62 -16.94 1.05
N GLY A 338 1.58 -18.00 0.24
CA GLY A 338 0.40 -18.84 0.01
C GLY A 338 -0.48 -18.40 -1.17
N ASN A 339 -0.17 -17.27 -1.81
CA ASN A 339 -0.79 -16.83 -3.05
C ASN A 339 0.10 -17.15 -4.26
N GLY A 340 -0.51 -17.39 -5.42
CA GLY A 340 0.18 -17.59 -6.70
C GLY A 340 0.36 -16.29 -7.49
N ALA A 341 0.45 -16.39 -8.81
CA ALA A 341 0.41 -15.27 -9.75
C ALA A 341 -0.98 -15.14 -10.42
N ARG A 342 -1.37 -13.94 -10.83
CA ARG A 342 -2.51 -13.70 -11.74
C ARG A 342 -2.13 -14.11 -13.16
N TRP A 343 -0.87 -13.87 -13.55
CA TRP A 343 -0.37 -14.13 -14.90
C TRP A 343 -0.55 -15.57 -15.39
N ASP A 344 -0.28 -16.57 -14.53
CA ASP A 344 -0.49 -17.99 -14.84
C ASP A 344 -1.82 -18.56 -14.31
N GLY A 345 -2.64 -17.70 -13.70
CA GLY A 345 -3.96 -18.04 -13.15
C GLY A 345 -3.93 -18.79 -11.82
N THR A 346 -2.80 -18.89 -11.13
CA THR A 346 -2.68 -19.61 -9.84
C THR A 346 -3.19 -18.82 -8.63
N TYR A 347 -3.34 -17.49 -8.74
CA TYR A 347 -3.99 -16.65 -7.72
C TYR A 347 -5.47 -16.36 -8.02
N LEU A 348 -5.79 -16.07 -9.28
CA LEU A 348 -7.14 -15.77 -9.76
C LEU A 348 -7.40 -16.48 -11.10
N LEU A 349 -8.64 -16.93 -11.35
CA LEU A 349 -8.99 -17.73 -12.53
C LEU A 349 -8.95 -16.91 -13.83
N GLY A 350 -7.81 -16.89 -14.53
CA GLY A 350 -7.72 -16.17 -15.80
C GLY A 350 -6.33 -16.13 -16.47
N ALA A 351 -5.63 -17.27 -16.52
CA ALA A 351 -4.26 -17.37 -17.04
C ALA A 351 -4.04 -16.65 -18.40
N LYS A 352 -2.90 -15.95 -18.49
CA LYS A 352 -2.44 -15.14 -19.64
C LYS A 352 -1.18 -15.71 -20.29
N GLY A 353 -0.29 -16.28 -19.48
CA GLY A 353 0.90 -16.99 -19.93
C GLY A 353 1.34 -18.03 -18.90
N SER A 354 2.60 -18.43 -18.97
CA SER A 354 3.28 -19.18 -17.91
C SER A 354 4.26 -18.26 -17.18
N CYS A 355 4.44 -18.50 -15.88
CA CYS A 355 5.55 -17.90 -15.11
C CYS A 355 6.86 -18.70 -15.22
N GLN A 356 6.83 -19.92 -15.75
CA GLN A 356 8.03 -20.74 -15.90
C GLN A 356 8.99 -20.14 -16.92
N GLY A 357 10.21 -19.80 -16.47
CA GLY A 357 11.23 -19.15 -17.31
C GLY A 357 10.94 -17.69 -17.65
N ARG A 358 10.09 -16.99 -16.88
CA ARG A 358 9.84 -15.56 -17.12
C ARG A 358 11.06 -14.70 -16.79
N ASP A 359 11.77 -15.04 -15.73
CA ASP A 359 12.98 -14.35 -15.23
C ASP A 359 14.27 -14.88 -15.90
N ASP A 360 14.18 -15.49 -17.08
CA ASP A 360 15.34 -16.04 -17.81
C ASP A 360 16.12 -14.91 -18.54
N PRO A 361 17.38 -14.62 -18.15
CA PRO A 361 18.17 -13.55 -18.76
C PRO A 361 18.60 -13.86 -20.21
N THR A 362 18.46 -15.10 -20.68
CA THR A 362 18.71 -15.51 -22.07
C THR A 362 17.51 -15.25 -22.98
N ASN A 363 16.31 -15.04 -22.41
CA ASN A 363 15.08 -14.75 -23.14
C ASN A 363 15.14 -13.35 -23.76
N LEU A 364 15.62 -13.26 -25.01
CA LEU A 364 15.78 -12.01 -25.75
C LEU A 364 14.51 -11.17 -25.84
N LYS A 365 13.32 -11.81 -25.86
CA LYS A 365 12.04 -11.08 -25.87
C LYS A 365 11.81 -10.38 -24.53
N PHE A 366 11.84 -11.13 -23.42
CA PHE A 366 11.71 -10.56 -22.07
C PHE A 366 12.74 -9.45 -21.83
N LYS A 367 14.01 -9.70 -22.20
CA LYS A 367 15.09 -8.72 -22.12
C LYS A 367 14.79 -7.42 -22.87
N HIS A 368 14.25 -7.51 -24.08
CA HIS A 368 13.87 -6.34 -24.86
C HIS A 368 12.65 -5.62 -24.27
N GLU A 369 11.59 -6.34 -23.91
CA GLU A 369 10.37 -5.79 -23.30
C GLU A 369 10.68 -5.01 -22.02
N THR A 370 11.40 -5.62 -21.07
CA THR A 370 11.81 -4.99 -19.81
C THR A 370 12.72 -3.79 -20.03
N MET A 371 13.71 -3.86 -20.93
CA MET A 371 14.60 -2.72 -21.23
C MET A 371 13.85 -1.53 -21.85
N VAL A 372 12.90 -1.78 -22.75
CA VAL A 372 12.09 -0.72 -23.38
C VAL A 372 11.11 -0.11 -22.38
N PHE A 373 10.43 -0.93 -21.57
CA PHE A 373 9.53 -0.46 -20.50
C PHE A 373 10.28 0.36 -19.45
N LEU A 374 11.45 -0.11 -18.99
CA LEU A 374 12.30 0.61 -18.07
C LEU A 374 12.78 1.95 -18.62
N LYS A 375 13.23 2.00 -19.88
CA LYS A 375 13.67 3.24 -20.52
C LYS A 375 12.58 4.31 -20.48
N GLU A 376 11.34 3.95 -20.79
CA GLU A 376 10.22 4.89 -20.78
C GLU A 376 9.89 5.39 -19.37
N GLN A 377 9.91 4.50 -18.38
CA GLN A 377 9.74 4.85 -16.96
C GLN A 377 10.83 5.81 -16.48
N PHE A 378 12.11 5.41 -16.58
CA PHE A 378 13.25 6.22 -16.15
C PHE A 378 13.22 7.63 -16.74
N TYR A 379 13.01 7.74 -18.07
CA TYR A 379 13.00 9.02 -18.77
C TYR A 379 11.75 9.85 -18.47
N THR A 380 10.57 9.22 -18.34
CA THR A 380 9.32 9.92 -18.02
C THR A 380 9.34 10.49 -16.61
N TYR A 381 9.78 9.71 -15.62
CA TYR A 381 9.79 10.14 -14.21
C TYR A 381 10.88 11.20 -13.96
N GLU A 382 12.01 11.12 -14.67
CA GLU A 382 13.03 12.19 -14.70
C GLU A 382 12.50 13.48 -15.34
N ASN A 383 11.85 13.40 -16.50
CA ASN A 383 11.34 14.57 -17.23
C ASN A 383 10.16 15.26 -16.51
N LYS A 384 9.22 14.47 -15.96
CA LYS A 384 7.94 14.96 -15.42
C LYS A 384 7.88 15.13 -13.90
N GLY A 385 8.86 14.61 -13.16
CA GLY A 385 8.91 14.68 -11.70
C GLY A 385 10.27 15.14 -11.15
N ALA A 386 10.51 14.85 -9.89
CA ALA A 386 11.78 15.07 -9.19
C ALA A 386 12.83 13.97 -9.49
N GLY A 387 12.55 13.06 -10.43
CA GLY A 387 13.31 11.82 -10.62
C GLY A 387 12.62 10.61 -10.00
N TRP A 388 13.40 9.60 -9.62
CA TRP A 388 12.91 8.26 -9.36
C TRP A 388 13.78 7.47 -8.37
N ILE A 389 13.20 6.45 -7.74
CA ILE A 389 13.88 5.47 -6.89
C ILE A 389 13.38 4.07 -7.27
N PHE A 390 14.25 3.22 -7.81
CA PHE A 390 13.87 1.90 -8.30
C PHE A 390 13.66 0.90 -7.15
N TRP A 391 12.62 0.07 -7.24
CA TRP A 391 12.37 -1.02 -6.29
C TRP A 391 12.76 -2.38 -6.91
N CYS A 392 13.83 -3.04 -6.46
CA CYS A 392 14.81 -2.67 -5.43
C CYS A 392 16.26 -2.90 -5.90
N PHE A 393 17.27 -2.59 -5.07
CA PHE A 393 18.67 -2.74 -5.50
C PHE A 393 19.02 -4.19 -5.85
N LYS A 394 18.59 -5.15 -5.01
CA LYS A 394 18.81 -6.58 -5.21
C LYS A 394 17.82 -7.46 -4.45
N THR A 395 17.62 -8.67 -4.98
CA THR A 395 16.78 -9.76 -4.46
C THR A 395 17.56 -11.07 -4.49
N GLU A 396 17.11 -12.11 -3.78
CA GLU A 396 17.70 -13.45 -3.94
C GLU A 396 17.44 -14.00 -5.35
N SER A 397 16.16 -14.11 -5.76
CA SER A 397 15.78 -14.92 -6.92
C SER A 397 15.13 -14.17 -8.10
N SER A 398 14.69 -12.92 -7.93
CA SER A 398 14.03 -12.16 -9.02
C SER A 398 15.04 -11.52 -9.97
N LEU A 399 14.57 -11.05 -11.14
CA LEU A 399 15.35 -10.33 -12.14
C LEU A 399 14.70 -8.99 -12.53
N ASP A 400 13.39 -8.95 -12.81
CA ASP A 400 12.69 -7.71 -13.19
C ASP A 400 12.51 -6.72 -12.01
N TRP A 401 12.73 -7.18 -10.78
CA TRP A 401 12.75 -6.38 -9.54
C TRP A 401 14.16 -6.09 -8.99
N ASP A 402 15.22 -6.40 -9.74
CA ASP A 402 16.60 -6.43 -9.23
C ASP A 402 17.53 -5.49 -10.02
N PHE A 403 17.75 -4.27 -9.51
CA PHE A 403 18.53 -3.25 -10.21
C PHE A 403 19.96 -3.72 -10.53
N LYS A 404 20.61 -4.43 -9.60
CA LYS A 404 21.99 -4.92 -9.76
C LYS A 404 22.07 -5.94 -10.91
N LYS A 405 21.21 -6.96 -10.92
CA LYS A 405 21.16 -7.94 -12.02
C LYS A 405 20.80 -7.27 -13.35
N LEU A 406 19.84 -6.33 -13.36
CA LEU A 406 19.48 -5.58 -14.56
C LEU A 406 20.63 -4.72 -15.10
N TYR A 407 21.45 -4.13 -14.22
CA TYR A 407 22.66 -3.40 -14.61
C TYR A 407 23.71 -4.35 -15.21
N GLU A 408 24.08 -5.41 -14.48
CA GLU A 408 25.10 -6.39 -14.88
C GLU A 408 24.76 -7.07 -16.22
N LEU A 409 23.48 -7.43 -16.41
CA LEU A 409 22.98 -8.05 -17.63
C LEU A 409 22.74 -7.08 -18.78
N LYS A 410 22.96 -5.77 -18.60
CA LYS A 410 22.69 -4.72 -19.60
C LYS A 410 21.22 -4.72 -20.06
N MET A 411 20.32 -4.60 -19.09
CA MET A 411 18.86 -4.50 -19.25
C MET A 411 18.31 -3.12 -18.85
N LEU A 412 19.14 -2.26 -18.25
CA LEU A 412 18.85 -0.84 -18.02
C LEU A 412 19.13 -0.01 -19.29
N PRO A 413 18.50 1.17 -19.47
CA PRO A 413 18.80 2.06 -20.58
C PRO A 413 20.23 2.61 -20.53
N VAL A 414 20.75 2.94 -21.71
CA VAL A 414 22.03 3.63 -21.89
C VAL A 414 21.78 4.87 -22.77
N PRO A 415 22.05 6.11 -22.28
CA PRO A 415 22.39 6.45 -20.90
C PRO A 415 21.26 6.11 -19.90
N LEU A 416 21.60 6.04 -18.60
CA LEU A 416 20.62 5.80 -17.54
C LEU A 416 19.73 7.03 -17.24
N TYR A 417 20.15 8.21 -17.71
CA TYR A 417 19.51 9.52 -17.46
C TYR A 417 19.37 10.31 -18.77
N LEU A 418 18.39 11.20 -18.84
CA LEU A 418 18.21 12.14 -19.94
C LEU A 418 19.31 13.22 -19.94
N GLY A 419 19.93 13.43 -21.10
CA GLY A 419 20.61 14.70 -21.42
C GLY A 419 21.93 15.00 -20.68
N ARG A 420 22.48 14.08 -19.86
CA ARG A 420 23.84 14.25 -19.31
C ARG A 420 24.90 13.82 -20.31
N ASP A 421 25.67 14.80 -20.79
CA ASP A 421 26.90 14.57 -21.54
C ASP A 421 27.93 13.84 -20.65
N VAL A 422 28.29 12.62 -21.06
CA VAL A 422 29.14 11.69 -20.29
C VAL A 422 30.59 12.20 -20.18
N SER A 423 31.01 13.13 -21.04
CA SER A 423 32.36 13.71 -21.06
C SER A 423 32.77 14.43 -19.76
N LYS A 424 31.82 14.78 -18.88
CA LYS A 424 32.08 15.48 -17.62
C LYS A 424 32.38 14.58 -16.42
N PHE A 425 32.32 13.26 -16.58
CA PHE A 425 32.66 12.29 -15.54
C PHE A 425 33.88 11.44 -15.94
N GLU A 426 34.99 12.13 -16.28
CA GLU A 426 36.31 11.49 -16.21
C GLU A 426 36.62 11.12 -14.76
N ILE A 427 36.40 9.84 -14.42
CA ILE A 427 36.95 9.23 -13.22
C ILE A 427 38.47 9.30 -13.36
N LYS A 428 39.15 10.05 -12.48
CA LYS A 428 40.61 10.01 -12.40
C LYS A 428 41.05 8.60 -12.06
N SER A 429 41.57 7.88 -13.05
CA SER A 429 42.07 6.52 -12.90
C SER A 429 43.49 6.55 -12.35
N ASP A 430 43.61 6.76 -11.03
CA ASP A 430 44.87 6.60 -10.30
C ASP A 430 45.22 5.10 -10.20
N VAL A 431 45.62 4.53 -11.34
CA VAL A 431 46.13 3.18 -11.52
C VAL A 431 47.50 3.30 -12.18
N PRO A 432 48.60 2.86 -11.54
CA PRO A 432 49.92 2.89 -12.17
C PRO A 432 49.95 1.98 -13.40
N GLU A 433 50.32 2.52 -14.56
CA GLU A 433 50.60 1.70 -15.75
C GLU A 433 51.84 0.82 -15.50
N LEU A 434 51.68 -0.49 -15.71
CA LEU A 434 52.81 -1.41 -15.80
C LEU A 434 53.43 -1.30 -17.20
N GLU A 435 54.67 -0.82 -17.27
CA GLU A 435 55.41 -0.76 -18.54
C GLU A 435 55.56 -2.16 -19.16
N VAL A 436 55.06 -2.32 -20.39
CA VAL A 436 55.43 -3.43 -21.28
C VAL A 436 55.98 -2.80 -22.56
N ALA A 437 57.19 -3.23 -22.94
CA ALA A 437 58.00 -2.53 -23.94
C ALA A 437 57.37 -2.52 -25.35
N ARG A 438 57.54 -1.39 -26.05
CA ARG A 438 57.19 -1.26 -27.47
C ARG A 438 58.28 -1.86 -28.35
N THR A 439 57.88 -2.54 -29.43
CA THR A 439 58.67 -2.67 -30.66
C THR A 439 58.02 -1.81 -31.74
N ASN A 440 58.82 -1.06 -32.50
CA ASN A 440 58.34 -0.10 -33.49
C ASN A 440 57.97 -0.77 -34.82
N ASP A 441 57.02 -0.18 -35.55
CA ASP A 441 57.17 0.32 -36.94
C ASP A 441 55.80 0.71 -37.53
N SER A 442 55.65 1.67 -38.45
CA SER A 442 56.50 2.81 -38.87
C SER A 442 55.64 3.80 -39.71
N ILE A 443 56.09 5.06 -39.90
CA ILE A 443 55.77 5.96 -41.07
C ILE A 443 54.27 6.34 -41.31
N SER A 444 53.85 7.59 -41.57
CA SER A 444 54.47 8.94 -41.53
C SER A 444 53.41 10.07 -41.50
N ARG A 445 53.75 11.21 -40.90
CA ARG A 445 53.10 12.56 -41.05
C ARG A 445 53.64 13.26 -42.34
N PRO A 446 53.19 14.48 -42.81
CA PRO A 446 52.68 15.64 -42.02
C PRO A 446 51.66 16.65 -42.67
N SER A 447 51.25 17.65 -41.86
CA SER A 447 51.00 19.08 -42.22
C SER A 447 49.82 19.48 -43.16
N ASN A 448 49.24 20.70 -43.19
CA ASN A 448 49.20 21.94 -42.34
C ASN A 448 47.99 22.81 -42.86
N ASP A 449 47.59 24.02 -42.38
CA ASP A 449 48.08 24.90 -41.29
C ASP A 449 46.94 25.64 -40.54
N ARG A 450 46.39 26.77 -41.04
CA ARG A 450 45.75 27.85 -40.24
C ARG A 450 44.80 28.81 -41.01
N HIS A 451 44.18 29.69 -40.21
CA HIS A 451 43.51 30.99 -40.49
C HIS A 451 41.99 30.95 -40.76
N LYS A 452 41.13 31.79 -40.14
CA LYS A 452 41.13 33.18 -39.58
C LYS A 452 40.81 34.32 -40.56
N SER A 453 39.51 34.62 -40.68
CA SER A 453 38.86 35.95 -40.83
C SER A 453 37.33 35.71 -40.73
N GLY A 454 36.43 36.67 -40.56
CA GLY A 454 36.48 38.10 -40.26
C GLY A 454 35.03 38.57 -40.03
N GLY A 455 34.76 39.47 -39.09
CA GLY A 455 33.37 39.77 -38.66
C GLY A 455 32.74 40.99 -39.36
N ASN A 456 31.44 41.20 -39.13
CA ASN A 456 30.87 42.55 -39.06
C ASN A 456 29.53 42.59 -38.30
N THR A 457 29.19 43.78 -37.78
CA THR A 457 28.03 44.04 -36.91
C THR A 457 26.97 44.92 -37.59
N CYS A 458 25.71 44.84 -37.15
CA CYS A 458 24.86 46.03 -37.12
C CYS A 458 23.76 45.97 -36.03
N LYS A 459 23.32 47.14 -35.56
CA LYS A 459 22.19 47.35 -34.62
C LYS A 459 21.07 48.09 -35.37
N PHE A 460 19.80 48.00 -34.94
CA PHE A 460 18.89 49.17 -34.95
C PHE A 460 17.61 48.99 -34.10
N ASN A 461 17.11 50.11 -33.58
CA ASN A 461 15.86 50.41 -32.83
C ASN A 461 15.83 51.98 -32.69
N PRO A 462 14.76 52.73 -32.28
CA PRO A 462 13.39 52.36 -31.83
C PRO A 462 12.22 53.33 -32.26
N LEU A 463 11.03 53.21 -31.62
CA LEU A 463 9.88 54.19 -31.55
C LEU A 463 9.07 54.39 -32.89
N VAL A 464 7.93 55.12 -33.07
CA VAL A 464 7.05 56.11 -32.36
C VAL A 464 5.67 56.18 -33.16
N VAL A 465 4.44 56.61 -32.77
CA VAL A 465 3.72 56.98 -31.52
C VAL A 465 2.17 57.17 -31.71
N PHE A 466 1.31 56.72 -30.77
CA PHE A 466 -0.14 57.07 -30.52
C PHE A 466 -1.17 56.84 -31.67
N ILE A 467 -2.51 56.97 -31.60
CA ILE A 467 -3.58 57.70 -30.83
C ILE A 467 -4.87 56.82 -30.84
N LEU A 468 -5.97 56.92 -30.04
CA LEU A 468 -6.33 57.17 -28.61
C LEU A 468 -7.90 57.10 -28.46
N LEU A 469 -8.51 57.39 -27.29
CA LEU A 469 -9.96 57.43 -26.93
C LEU A 469 -10.73 56.07 -26.84
N GLY A 470 -11.70 55.82 -25.93
CA GLY A 470 -12.05 56.48 -24.66
C GLY A 470 -13.57 56.70 -24.39
N LEU A 471 -14.14 56.10 -23.31
CA LEU A 471 -15.36 56.55 -22.58
C LEU A 471 -15.60 55.75 -21.28
N ALA A 472 -16.55 56.15 -20.39
CA ALA A 472 -16.61 55.69 -18.99
C ALA A 472 -18.03 55.62 -18.34
N GLY A 473 -18.14 54.93 -17.19
CA GLY A 473 -19.32 54.90 -16.30
C GLY A 473 -19.57 53.52 -15.64
N ILE A 474 -20.23 53.34 -14.48
CA ILE A 474 -20.79 54.23 -13.43
C ILE A 474 -20.70 53.47 -12.08
N LYS A 475 -20.57 54.17 -10.94
CA LYS A 475 -20.67 53.59 -9.57
C LYS A 475 -22.10 53.67 -9.02
N LYS A 476 -22.50 52.70 -8.18
CA LYS A 476 -23.51 52.90 -7.13
C LYS A 476 -23.06 52.31 -5.79
N LYS A 477 -23.32 53.05 -4.71
CA LYS A 477 -23.33 52.58 -3.32
C LYS A 477 -24.78 52.33 -2.90
N SER A 478 -24.99 51.50 -1.89
CA SER A 478 -26.07 51.70 -0.92
C SER A 478 -25.50 51.63 0.49
N THR A 479 -26.14 52.32 1.43
CA THR A 479 -25.72 52.39 2.84
C THR A 479 -26.96 52.42 3.71
N LEU A 480 -27.05 51.49 4.67
CA LEU A 480 -27.90 51.65 5.85
C LEU A 480 -27.07 51.32 7.08
N ARG A 481 -27.30 52.09 8.13
CA ARG A 481 -26.54 52.11 9.39
C ARG A 481 -27.51 52.57 10.46
N ASP A 482 -27.71 51.78 11.50
CA ASP A 482 -28.32 52.33 12.71
C ASP A 482 -27.79 51.72 14.01
N LYS A 483 -28.14 52.38 15.11
CA LYS A 483 -27.59 52.21 16.46
C LYS A 483 -28.56 51.33 17.31
N SER A 484 -28.28 50.86 18.52
CA SER A 484 -27.57 51.56 19.61
C SER A 484 -27.33 50.69 20.87
N LYS A 485 -26.46 51.22 21.76
CA LYS A 485 -26.41 51.07 23.24
C LYS A 485 -26.32 49.69 23.93
N LYS A 486 -25.33 49.57 24.81
CA LYS A 486 -25.29 48.64 25.97
C LYS A 486 -25.97 49.25 27.20
N THR A 487 -26.47 48.42 28.11
CA THR A 487 -26.59 48.70 29.55
C THR A 487 -26.30 47.43 30.37
N ASN A 488 -25.64 47.58 31.54
CA ASN A 488 -25.38 46.49 32.48
C ASN A 488 -26.42 46.52 33.62
N ILE A 489 -27.13 45.42 33.89
CA ILE A 489 -27.96 45.24 35.09
C ILE A 489 -27.87 43.76 35.56
N ALA A 490 -27.99 43.55 36.88
CA ALA A 490 -28.25 42.27 37.55
C ALA A 490 -27.15 41.19 37.52
N SER A 491 -25.98 41.54 38.03
CA SER A 491 -25.26 40.61 38.92
C SER A 491 -26.07 40.43 40.23
N LYS A 492 -26.87 39.36 40.36
CA LYS A 492 -27.47 38.93 41.64
C LYS A 492 -27.93 37.47 41.58
N ILE A 493 -27.96 36.81 42.75
CA ILE A 493 -28.21 35.36 42.97
C ILE A 493 -26.97 34.50 42.67
N THR A 494 -25.89 34.78 43.40
CA THR A 494 -24.92 33.74 43.80
C THR A 494 -25.28 33.31 45.21
N GLN A 495 -26.24 32.40 45.37
CA GLN A 495 -26.61 31.82 46.68
C GLN A 495 -27.36 30.50 46.49
N PHE A 496 -27.38 29.67 47.54
CA PHE A 496 -27.90 28.30 47.58
C PHE A 496 -27.14 27.27 46.72
N LYS A 497 -25.99 26.83 47.23
CA LYS A 497 -25.67 25.41 47.41
C LYS A 497 -24.54 25.23 48.42
N HIS A 498 -24.90 24.80 49.64
CA HIS A 498 -23.99 24.15 50.59
C HIS A 498 -24.37 22.66 50.67
N GLU A 499 -23.36 21.85 50.99
CA GLU A 499 -23.41 20.53 51.65
C GLU A 499 -24.57 19.55 51.36
N SER A 500 -24.20 18.39 50.83
CA SER A 500 -24.16 17.20 51.68
C SER A 500 -22.99 16.27 51.29
N ASN A 501 -22.35 15.67 52.29
CA ASN A 501 -21.41 14.55 52.11
C ASN A 501 -22.22 13.24 52.19
N ASP A 502 -21.86 12.25 51.37
CA ASP A 502 -22.18 10.85 51.65
C ASP A 502 -21.22 9.92 50.90
N THR A 503 -20.67 8.90 51.58
CA THR A 503 -19.65 8.00 51.03
C THR A 503 -20.22 6.64 50.69
N TYR A 504 -20.18 6.25 49.41
CA TYR A 504 -20.46 4.89 48.95
C TYR A 504 -19.36 4.38 48.00
N HIS A 505 -18.86 3.17 48.26
CA HIS A 505 -17.99 2.46 47.33
C HIS A 505 -18.82 1.85 46.19
N GLU A 506 -18.70 2.37 44.96
CA GLU A 506 -19.12 1.66 43.74
C GLU A 506 -17.95 0.93 43.07
N ASN A 507 -18.21 -0.26 42.54
CA ASN A 507 -17.22 -1.14 41.90
C ASN A 507 -17.06 -0.78 40.41
N PRO A 508 -15.85 -0.42 39.91
CA PRO A 508 -15.69 0.23 38.60
C PRO A 508 -15.90 -0.67 37.36
N MET A 509 -16.00 -2.00 37.51
CA MET A 509 -15.96 -2.95 36.39
C MET A 509 -17.29 -3.20 35.65
N LEU A 510 -18.37 -2.44 35.90
CA LEU A 510 -19.71 -2.79 35.41
C LEU A 510 -20.59 -1.63 34.91
N LYS A 511 -20.07 -0.80 34.00
CA LYS A 511 -20.87 0.22 33.26
C LYS A 511 -20.81 0.01 31.72
N LEU A 512 -21.46 -1.05 31.24
CA LEU A 512 -21.88 -1.14 29.82
C LEU A 512 -22.80 0.03 29.48
N ALA A 513 -22.41 0.86 28.51
CA ALA A 513 -23.18 2.02 28.09
C ALA A 513 -24.59 1.63 27.60
N LYS A 514 -25.63 2.03 28.33
CA LYS A 514 -27.03 1.75 27.99
C LYS A 514 -27.52 2.66 26.85
N ILE A 515 -27.11 2.33 25.61
CA ILE A 515 -27.56 2.99 24.38
C ILE A 515 -29.08 3.21 24.42
N SER A 516 -29.50 4.47 24.32
CA SER A 516 -30.89 4.87 24.50
C SER A 516 -31.81 4.34 23.40
N LYS A 517 -33.12 4.32 23.67
CA LYS A 517 -34.12 4.00 22.63
C LYS A 517 -34.04 4.96 21.43
N LYS A 518 -33.69 6.23 21.67
CA LYS A 518 -33.52 7.26 20.63
C LYS A 518 -32.34 6.94 19.71
N GLU A 519 -31.18 6.65 20.27
CA GLU A 519 -29.99 6.25 19.49
C GLU A 519 -30.25 4.96 18.71
N LYS A 520 -30.83 3.92 19.32
CA LYS A 520 -31.16 2.67 18.61
C LYS A 520 -32.14 2.87 17.45
N GLN A 521 -33.01 3.88 17.52
CA GLN A 521 -33.88 4.26 16.42
C GLN A 521 -33.12 5.06 15.35
N GLN A 522 -32.24 5.99 15.75
CA GLN A 522 -31.41 6.77 14.84
C GLN A 522 -30.39 5.91 14.08
N THR A 523 -29.75 4.92 14.73
CA THR A 523 -28.89 3.94 14.05
C THR A 523 -29.68 3.08 13.04
N LYS A 524 -30.95 2.75 13.33
CA LYS A 524 -31.83 2.05 12.37
C LYS A 524 -32.17 2.93 11.17
N THR A 525 -32.48 4.21 11.39
CA THR A 525 -32.73 5.18 10.31
C THR A 525 -31.48 5.36 9.44
N ASN A 526 -30.32 5.58 10.04
CA ASN A 526 -29.06 5.75 9.33
C ASN A 526 -28.71 4.49 8.50
N ASN A 527 -28.84 3.30 9.10
CA ASN A 527 -28.64 2.04 8.37
C ASN A 527 -29.66 1.80 7.24
N PHE A 528 -30.79 2.49 7.24
CA PHE A 528 -31.75 2.50 6.13
C PHE A 528 -31.36 3.52 5.05
N THR A 529 -30.98 4.75 5.41
CA THR A 529 -30.50 5.75 4.42
C THR A 529 -29.19 5.33 3.75
N THR A 530 -28.22 4.74 4.45
CA THR A 530 -27.01 4.17 3.83
C THR A 530 -27.37 3.06 2.83
N LYS A 531 -28.33 2.19 3.15
CA LYS A 531 -28.84 1.16 2.22
C LYS A 531 -29.66 1.74 1.06
N LEU A 532 -30.21 2.94 1.20
CA LEU A 532 -30.86 3.67 0.12
C LEU A 532 -29.83 4.30 -0.82
N MET A 533 -28.84 5.02 -0.26
CA MET A 533 -27.75 5.65 -1.01
C MET A 533 -26.94 4.64 -1.81
N ASN A 534 -26.49 3.55 -1.18
CA ASN A 534 -25.74 2.47 -1.84
C ASN A 534 -26.55 1.73 -2.93
N LYS A 535 -27.87 1.95 -3.00
CA LYS A 535 -28.76 1.40 -4.02
C LYS A 535 -29.04 2.39 -5.16
N VAL A 536 -28.71 3.67 -4.97
CA VAL A 536 -28.78 4.74 -5.98
C VAL A 536 -27.43 4.92 -6.68
N THR A 537 -26.32 4.97 -5.92
CA THR A 537 -24.96 5.20 -6.50
C THR A 537 -24.46 4.05 -7.39
N PHE A 538 -24.93 2.81 -7.18
CA PHE A 538 -24.51 1.64 -7.95
C PHE A 538 -25.41 1.30 -9.16
N ASN A 539 -26.32 2.20 -9.58
CA ASN A 539 -27.35 1.82 -10.56
C ASN A 539 -27.68 2.89 -11.63
N THR A 540 -26.74 3.76 -11.97
CA THR A 540 -26.84 4.76 -13.06
C THR A 540 -26.32 4.25 -14.42
N SER A 541 -26.55 2.97 -14.73
CA SER A 541 -26.45 2.43 -16.10
C SER A 541 -27.51 1.37 -16.33
N ASN A 542 -28.29 1.51 -17.41
CA ASN A 542 -29.40 0.64 -17.84
C ASN A 542 -30.62 0.56 -16.90
N ASN A 543 -31.69 1.27 -17.29
CA ASN A 543 -33.02 1.25 -16.65
C ASN A 543 -33.79 -0.06 -16.91
N LEU A 544 -33.31 -1.20 -16.39
CA LEU A 544 -34.01 -2.48 -16.42
C LEU A 544 -34.20 -3.07 -15.02
N SER A 545 -35.47 -3.17 -14.60
CA SER A 545 -35.87 -3.78 -13.34
C SER A 545 -35.33 -5.20 -13.18
N LYS A 546 -34.95 -5.58 -11.95
CA LYS A 546 -34.57 -6.96 -11.61
C LYS A 546 -35.68 -7.99 -11.91
N SER A 547 -36.92 -7.54 -12.16
CA SER A 547 -38.02 -8.37 -12.69
C SER A 547 -37.93 -8.58 -14.21
N SER A 548 -37.66 -7.52 -15.00
CA SER A 548 -37.53 -7.65 -16.46
C SER A 548 -36.29 -8.45 -16.86
N ILE A 549 -35.17 -8.28 -16.14
CA ILE A 549 -33.95 -9.09 -16.34
C ILE A 549 -34.23 -10.60 -16.12
N ARG A 550 -35.05 -10.95 -15.12
CA ARG A 550 -35.48 -12.35 -14.89
C ARG A 550 -36.41 -12.87 -15.98
N ARG A 551 -37.33 -12.04 -16.50
CA ARG A 551 -38.18 -12.40 -17.64
C ARG A 551 -37.38 -12.58 -18.93
N LYS A 552 -36.38 -11.72 -19.19
CA LYS A 552 -35.47 -11.83 -20.33
C LYS A 552 -34.66 -13.13 -20.24
N LYS A 553 -33.88 -13.34 -19.18
CA LYS A 553 -33.12 -14.60 -18.97
C LYS A 553 -33.98 -15.87 -18.99
N ARG A 554 -35.29 -15.79 -18.71
CA ARG A 554 -36.22 -16.91 -18.88
C ARG A 554 -36.60 -17.15 -20.35
N ARG A 555 -36.95 -16.11 -21.11
CA ARG A 555 -37.15 -16.20 -22.58
C ARG A 555 -35.88 -16.68 -23.28
N ASP A 556 -34.73 -16.09 -22.96
CA ASP A 556 -33.43 -16.47 -23.54
C ASP A 556 -33.16 -17.97 -23.29
N LYS A 557 -33.45 -18.49 -22.09
CA LYS A 557 -33.32 -19.92 -21.74
C LYS A 557 -34.42 -20.81 -22.36
N GLU A 558 -35.57 -20.26 -22.71
CA GLU A 558 -36.64 -20.98 -23.43
C GLU A 558 -36.36 -21.01 -24.94
N GLN A 559 -35.63 -20.04 -25.49
CA GLN A 559 -35.10 -20.02 -26.87
C GLN A 559 -33.83 -20.87 -27.04
N LEU A 560 -32.99 -20.98 -26.00
CA LEU A 560 -31.78 -21.82 -25.97
C LEU A 560 -32.06 -23.29 -25.56
N LYS A 561 -33.32 -23.72 -25.51
CA LYS A 561 -33.65 -25.14 -25.48
C LYS A 561 -33.64 -25.68 -26.91
N PRO A 562 -32.92 -26.77 -27.22
CA PRO A 562 -33.12 -27.45 -28.49
C PRO A 562 -34.58 -27.90 -28.59
N LYS A 563 -35.22 -27.64 -29.74
CA LYS A 563 -36.49 -28.28 -30.06
C LYS A 563 -36.21 -29.74 -30.39
N MET A 564 -37.05 -30.65 -29.92
CA MET A 564 -36.93 -32.08 -30.24
C MET A 564 -36.97 -32.32 -31.76
N ASP A 565 -37.68 -31.46 -32.48
CA ASP A 565 -37.94 -31.55 -33.91
C ASP A 565 -36.68 -31.31 -34.78
N GLU A 566 -35.70 -30.53 -34.28
CA GLU A 566 -34.44 -30.23 -34.99
C GLU A 566 -33.37 -31.34 -34.81
N LEU A 567 -33.61 -32.28 -33.88
CA LEU A 567 -32.75 -33.44 -33.63
C LEU A 567 -33.06 -34.63 -34.55
N PHE A 568 -34.17 -34.59 -35.29
CA PHE A 568 -34.54 -35.62 -36.28
C PHE A 568 -34.13 -35.26 -37.72
N SER A 569 -33.77 -34.01 -38.00
CA SER A 569 -33.33 -33.54 -39.33
C SER A 569 -31.80 -33.51 -39.52
N SER A 570 -31.04 -33.90 -38.51
CA SER A 570 -29.57 -33.77 -38.44
C SER A 570 -28.81 -35.11 -38.39
N LEU A 571 -29.51 -36.24 -38.58
CA LEU A 571 -28.90 -37.56 -38.74
C LEU A 571 -28.83 -37.93 -40.23
N PRO A 572 -27.65 -38.31 -40.76
CA PRO A 572 -27.53 -38.78 -42.13
C PRO A 572 -28.08 -40.20 -42.29
N GLU A 573 -28.81 -40.46 -43.37
CA GLU A 573 -29.09 -41.82 -43.82
C GLU A 573 -27.77 -42.48 -44.26
N VAL A 574 -27.40 -43.58 -43.62
CA VAL A 574 -26.28 -44.44 -44.04
C VAL A 574 -26.80 -45.86 -44.20
N THR A 575 -26.48 -46.46 -45.34
CA THR A 575 -27.03 -47.74 -45.78
C THR A 575 -26.48 -48.94 -45.02
N THR A 576 -27.31 -49.98 -45.01
CA THR A 576 -27.05 -51.35 -44.53
C THR A 576 -25.65 -51.90 -44.78
N THR A 577 -24.96 -52.38 -43.75
CA THR A 577 -24.77 -53.82 -43.44
C THR A 577 -23.79 -54.01 -42.28
N ASP A 578 -24.19 -54.61 -41.14
CA ASP A 578 -24.04 -56.05 -40.88
C ASP A 578 -24.71 -56.48 -39.55
N LYS A 579 -24.61 -57.77 -39.18
CA LYS A 579 -25.51 -58.44 -38.21
C LYS A 579 -24.96 -58.56 -36.77
N ALA A 580 -25.80 -58.23 -35.79
CA ALA A 580 -25.87 -58.93 -34.49
C ALA A 580 -27.22 -58.69 -33.79
N THR A 581 -28.06 -59.73 -33.63
CA THR A 581 -29.41 -59.59 -33.04
C THR A 581 -29.45 -60.07 -31.58
N THR A 582 -29.58 -59.15 -30.62
CA THR A 582 -29.76 -59.48 -29.20
C THR A 582 -31.19 -60.00 -28.96
N LYS A 583 -31.35 -61.32 -28.88
CA LYS A 583 -32.62 -61.94 -28.46
C LYS A 583 -32.78 -61.91 -26.94
N ILE A 584 -34.02 -61.63 -26.50
CA ILE A 584 -34.45 -61.81 -25.12
C ILE A 584 -34.54 -63.32 -24.83
N VAL A 585 -33.96 -63.77 -23.72
CA VAL A 585 -34.21 -65.12 -23.15
C VAL A 585 -34.38 -64.98 -21.64
N THR A 586 -35.52 -65.44 -21.15
CA THR A 586 -35.77 -65.70 -19.72
C THR A 586 -35.38 -67.14 -19.39
N SER A 587 -34.61 -67.36 -18.33
CA SER A 587 -34.39 -68.70 -17.78
C SER A 587 -34.28 -68.67 -16.25
N SER A 588 -34.91 -69.66 -15.62
CA SER A 588 -34.90 -69.90 -14.19
C SER A 588 -33.82 -70.90 -13.77
N GLY A 589 -33.36 -70.80 -12.53
CA GLY A 589 -33.03 -72.00 -11.74
C GLY A 589 -31.55 -72.34 -11.49
N THR A 590 -31.25 -72.44 -10.19
CA THR A 590 -30.37 -73.44 -9.54
C THR A 590 -28.83 -73.35 -9.65
N SER A 591 -28.22 -73.30 -8.44
CA SER A 591 -26.97 -73.96 -8.01
C SER A 591 -25.66 -73.76 -8.81
N GLY A 592 -24.72 -73.06 -8.18
CA GLY A 592 -23.29 -73.03 -8.51
C GLY A 592 -22.58 -71.98 -7.65
N GLY A 593 -21.62 -72.36 -6.81
CA GLY A 593 -21.08 -71.47 -5.77
C GLY A 593 -19.70 -70.90 -6.07
N ALA A 594 -19.57 -69.57 -6.03
CA ALA A 594 -18.32 -68.83 -5.85
C ALA A 594 -18.61 -67.37 -5.46
N SER A 595 -18.88 -67.09 -4.18
CA SER A 595 -19.21 -65.73 -3.73
C SER A 595 -17.96 -64.94 -3.32
N GLU A 596 -17.28 -64.33 -4.29
CA GLU A 596 -16.33 -63.25 -3.97
C GLU A 596 -17.06 -62.08 -3.30
N GLY A 597 -16.47 -61.55 -2.23
CA GLY A 597 -17.16 -60.66 -1.30
C GLY A 597 -17.33 -59.23 -1.82
N TYR A 598 -18.43 -58.96 -2.54
CA TYR A 598 -18.84 -57.58 -2.85
C TYR A 598 -19.01 -56.76 -1.57
N ILE A 599 -18.13 -55.77 -1.37
CA ILE A 599 -18.19 -54.84 -0.24
C ILE A 599 -19.47 -54.00 -0.33
N LYS A 600 -20.47 -54.32 0.49
CA LYS A 600 -21.70 -53.51 0.60
C LYS A 600 -21.37 -52.13 1.16
N SER A 601 -21.54 -51.09 0.34
CA SER A 601 -21.38 -49.69 0.76
C SER A 601 -22.51 -49.28 1.72
N SER A 602 -22.31 -49.50 3.01
CA SER A 602 -23.24 -49.12 4.09
C SER A 602 -23.19 -47.62 4.39
N LYS A 603 -23.58 -46.78 3.42
CA LYS A 603 -23.78 -45.34 3.63
C LYS A 603 -24.98 -45.10 4.56
N SER A 604 -24.74 -45.13 5.87
CA SER A 604 -25.71 -44.76 6.88
C SER A 604 -26.16 -43.32 6.66
N LYS A 605 -27.40 -43.12 6.18
CA LYS A 605 -28.04 -41.79 6.11
C LYS A 605 -28.47 -41.31 7.50
N LEU A 606 -27.48 -41.06 8.36
CA LEU A 606 -27.68 -40.28 9.57
C LEU A 606 -28.09 -38.86 9.16
N ASN A 607 -29.28 -38.42 9.59
CA ASN A 607 -29.78 -37.06 9.38
C ASN A 607 -29.03 -36.04 10.25
N LYS A 608 -27.71 -35.92 10.05
CA LYS A 608 -26.89 -34.87 10.66
C LYS A 608 -27.25 -33.53 10.02
N PRO A 609 -27.38 -32.42 10.79
CA PRO A 609 -27.68 -31.12 10.21
C PRO A 609 -26.56 -30.69 9.24
N ASN A 610 -26.90 -30.08 8.11
CA ASN A 610 -25.91 -29.68 7.12
C ASN A 610 -25.21 -28.36 7.56
N PRO A 611 -23.87 -28.36 7.80
CA PRO A 611 -23.15 -27.18 8.26
C PRO A 611 -23.12 -26.03 7.23
N THR A 612 -23.27 -26.31 5.92
CA THR A 612 -23.27 -25.26 4.89
C THR A 612 -24.60 -24.52 4.76
N LYS A 613 -25.62 -24.92 5.54
CA LYS A 613 -26.92 -24.23 5.60
C LYS A 613 -27.09 -23.59 6.97
N SER A 614 -27.43 -22.29 7.00
CA SER A 614 -27.62 -21.50 8.24
C SER A 614 -28.49 -22.20 9.30
N THR A 615 -29.56 -22.88 8.90
CA THR A 615 -30.43 -23.65 9.81
C THR A 615 -29.72 -24.87 10.41
N GLY A 616 -28.94 -25.60 9.63
CA GLY A 616 -28.16 -26.74 10.09
C GLY A 616 -26.99 -26.32 10.98
N PHE A 617 -26.25 -25.28 10.60
CA PHE A 617 -25.21 -24.66 11.44
C PHE A 617 -25.75 -24.21 12.81
N THR A 618 -26.92 -23.54 12.83
CA THR A 618 -27.59 -23.14 14.08
C THR A 618 -27.97 -24.34 14.94
N GLN A 619 -28.30 -25.48 14.34
CA GLN A 619 -28.68 -26.70 15.04
C GLN A 619 -27.45 -27.49 15.55
N ILE A 620 -26.33 -27.45 14.83
CA ILE A 620 -25.03 -27.94 15.31
C ILE A 620 -24.59 -27.14 16.54
N LEU A 621 -24.55 -25.79 16.45
CA LEU A 621 -24.17 -24.93 17.57
C LEU A 621 -25.01 -25.18 18.84
N LYS A 622 -26.31 -25.43 18.70
CA LYS A 622 -27.20 -25.78 19.84
C LYS A 622 -26.87 -27.15 20.46
N ASN A 623 -26.36 -28.09 19.68
CA ASN A 623 -25.93 -29.39 20.19
C ASN A 623 -24.54 -29.30 20.82
N GLU A 624 -23.58 -28.62 20.18
CA GLU A 624 -22.25 -28.41 20.76
C GLU A 624 -22.30 -27.62 22.07
N HIS A 625 -23.16 -26.61 22.17
CA HIS A 625 -23.33 -25.88 23.43
C HIS A 625 -23.93 -26.79 24.54
N LYS A 626 -24.75 -27.79 24.21
CA LYS A 626 -25.20 -28.80 25.19
C LYS A 626 -24.07 -29.76 25.58
N ASN A 627 -23.29 -30.24 24.60
CA ASN A 627 -22.14 -31.12 24.82
C ASN A 627 -21.12 -30.44 25.74
N PHE A 628 -20.75 -29.20 25.46
CA PHE A 628 -19.82 -28.39 26.25
C PHE A 628 -20.30 -28.22 27.71
N ASN A 629 -21.58 -27.90 27.92
CA ASN A 629 -22.17 -27.81 29.26
C ASN A 629 -22.24 -29.15 30.01
N ASN A 630 -22.13 -30.29 29.32
CA ASN A 630 -22.00 -31.61 29.95
C ASN A 630 -20.52 -31.94 30.25
N VAL A 631 -19.58 -31.56 29.38
CA VAL A 631 -18.13 -31.70 29.62
C VAL A 631 -17.71 -30.91 30.88
N LEU A 632 -18.20 -29.67 31.06
CA LEU A 632 -17.96 -28.86 32.26
C LEU A 632 -18.52 -29.44 33.57
N LYS A 633 -19.36 -30.49 33.48
CA LYS A 633 -19.91 -31.24 34.63
C LYS A 633 -19.20 -32.58 34.86
N ASN A 634 -18.35 -33.04 33.95
CA ASN A 634 -17.57 -34.28 34.13
C ASN A 634 -16.48 -34.04 35.20
N PRO A 635 -16.43 -34.84 36.29
CA PRO A 635 -15.38 -34.74 37.30
C PRO A 635 -13.95 -34.82 36.75
N GLN A 636 -13.69 -35.68 35.74
CA GLN A 636 -12.35 -35.84 35.15
C GLN A 636 -11.89 -34.58 34.39
N PHE A 637 -12.82 -33.86 33.74
CA PHE A 637 -12.49 -32.62 33.03
C PHE A 637 -12.09 -31.49 34.01
N ARG A 638 -12.55 -31.57 35.26
CA ARG A 638 -12.21 -30.60 36.32
C ARG A 638 -10.86 -30.89 36.98
N THR A 639 -10.32 -32.10 36.86
CA THR A 639 -9.01 -32.49 37.41
C THR A 639 -7.89 -32.45 36.38
N SER A 640 -8.16 -32.80 35.11
CA SER A 640 -7.26 -32.50 33.98
C SER A 640 -8.05 -32.29 32.68
N PRO A 641 -8.18 -31.04 32.19
CA PRO A 641 -8.87 -30.74 30.95
C PRO A 641 -8.24 -31.43 29.72
N PHE A 642 -6.91 -31.56 29.70
CA PHE A 642 -6.17 -32.11 28.57
C PHE A 642 -6.26 -33.63 28.49
N ASP A 643 -6.22 -34.35 29.61
CA ASP A 643 -6.36 -35.82 29.59
C ASP A 643 -7.80 -36.25 29.30
N ALA A 644 -8.79 -35.49 29.80
CA ALA A 644 -10.19 -35.69 29.43
C ALA A 644 -10.41 -35.47 27.92
N LEU A 645 -9.79 -34.44 27.32
CA LEU A 645 -9.83 -34.19 25.87
C LEU A 645 -9.13 -35.31 25.08
N ARG A 646 -7.95 -35.78 25.53
CA ARG A 646 -7.17 -36.85 24.89
C ARG A 646 -7.95 -38.17 24.84
N ASN A 647 -8.60 -38.55 25.94
CA ASN A 647 -9.46 -39.73 26.00
C ASN A 647 -10.72 -39.58 25.12
N ALA A 648 -11.35 -38.40 25.11
CA ALA A 648 -12.50 -38.14 24.26
C ALA A 648 -12.16 -38.23 22.76
N ILE A 649 -10.98 -37.79 22.34
CA ILE A 649 -10.49 -37.94 20.96
C ILE A 649 -10.25 -39.43 20.64
N GLN A 650 -9.58 -40.18 21.53
CA GLN A 650 -9.36 -41.62 21.33
C GLN A 650 -10.66 -42.45 21.24
N GLN A 651 -11.72 -42.07 21.95
CA GLN A 651 -13.03 -42.74 21.85
C GLN A 651 -13.81 -42.38 20.58
N ASN A 652 -13.58 -41.22 19.97
CA ASN A 652 -14.23 -40.80 18.72
C ASN A 652 -13.49 -41.25 17.44
N MET A 653 -12.37 -41.98 17.56
CA MET A 653 -11.61 -42.56 16.44
C MET A 653 -11.68 -44.10 16.39
N LYS A 654 -12.77 -44.69 16.89
CA LYS A 654 -13.11 -46.11 16.78
C LYS A 654 -14.45 -46.31 16.10
#